data_AF-A0A812UFS7-F1
#
_entry.id   AF-A0A812UFS7-F1
#
_cell.length_a   1.000
_cell.length_b   1.000
_cell.length_c   1.000
_cell.angle_alpha   90.00
_cell.angle_beta   90.00
_cell.angle_gamma   90.00
#
_symmetry.space_group_name_H-M   'P 1'
#
loop_
_entity.id
_entity.type
_entity.pdbx_description
1 polymer ?
#
loop_
_entity_poly.entity_id
_entity_poly.type
_entity_poly.pdbx_seq_one_letter_code
_entity_poly.pdbx_strand_id
1 'polypeptide(L)'
;MPVSLARHGDDPAAGFHRALAAMPEVLEAHAITGDADYLLRVVAPDLEAFSDVVLKRLLALPGVATVRSSLSLGEIKAGSAGGRGARAARSAFCGSHRPPPYGRQRPPPPTAERRDVFWKLLPWILRGLALAIAAAFLHFYLPQGDVVRITGTEVKRMDVDTGELRDGAQPGATRDVRFINAVTETGATRVYRNEDTGWGFPPYLKFDSADITAQSQDLAGRNAWVLVEHYGWRIRFLSMFPNAVDLTEVEAGYEYFPWAALIILALLLAALVAGYIAVLRLVASLHIEERIAGGEERVEDLRSRLHRQLVEWRAKDPDPMPDLILLRHGQSDWNKQNRFTGWTDVDLSEAGRAEAQEAGRLMAAHGFDPQVCFTSYLKRAIRTLWIALDELDRMWLPVHKHWRLNERHYGDLQGLNKAEMAAKVGEEQVHVWRRSFDVAPPALQSDDPRHPDNDRKYAALSAAERPATESLKDTIARVLPYWHEAVVPELKAGRRVLIAAHGNSLRGLVKYLDGISDAEIPGVEIPTGTPLGYRLDADLKPTDKFYLSERSPGAAADRPMLLVTQVEGPDTAAVRHVARYRCTGFNQSRPEAGELSRINWLVSAAGRTIAEFPARGAVLEFAPMDDLEGCTITVQPYRNRPSAQVGVTTRVTRGARPLAREDARPPAAPGPGARPGPGAASGSGAASGAAPAPARPSPAAPAPRVALRHAGNRFYARVNEGPERYVGTEVTYLDRRGLMNVEAQAGAVYAAEAHRHSLGHWAEVIVPTAMAESRGAYTCLNTYDRAAFTFGFLQWAAHTPNANFVCLLRKLLALPSAATLFPELTLVDGRVALRGGGGPRLLESDQSTAPLMAWLNDTPDSVDRDEAQVAARFVDWALGYAEHRQAQVDFAVAEAKRAMAGYARRYGLDGAGDELLVAVADIRHQGRAGSAQILTALRAADPLDALLRLGAERYPTRCATLRSEIDKLRRQGRLGRLVFDAARTAWVARLDVS
;
A
#
# COMPACT_ATOMS: atom_id res chain seq x y z
N MET A 1 16.58 14.77 24.22
CA MET A 1 16.95 15.53 23.03
C MET A 1 18.44 15.30 22.73
N PRO A 2 18.78 14.48 21.72
CA PRO A 2 20.17 14.29 21.29
C PRO A 2 20.76 15.55 20.63
N VAL A 3 22.05 15.80 20.89
CA VAL A 3 22.85 16.89 20.33
C VAL A 3 24.21 16.35 19.91
N SER A 4 24.67 16.71 18.72
CA SER A 4 26.00 16.33 18.20
C SER A 4 26.85 17.57 17.93
N LEU A 5 28.15 17.49 18.22
CA LEU A 5 29.11 18.57 18.00
C LEU A 5 29.85 18.40 16.66
N ALA A 6 30.29 19.52 16.07
CA ALA A 6 30.96 19.57 14.77
C ALA A 6 32.46 19.20 14.82
N ARG A 7 33.06 19.21 16.01
CA ARG A 7 34.45 18.83 16.28
C ARG A 7 34.58 18.24 17.68
N HIS A 8 35.20 17.07 17.79
CA HIS A 8 35.51 16.46 19.08
C HIS A 8 36.90 16.92 19.54
N GLY A 9 36.98 17.46 20.75
CA GLY A 9 38.20 17.96 21.38
C GLY A 9 37.86 18.65 22.71
N ASP A 10 38.83 18.75 23.61
CA ASP A 10 38.57 19.13 25.01
C ASP A 10 38.08 20.57 25.19
N ASP A 11 38.55 21.50 24.35
CA ASP A 11 38.23 22.93 24.46
C ASP A 11 36.80 23.29 23.97
N PRO A 12 36.32 22.82 22.79
CA PRO A 12 34.90 22.96 22.40
C PRO A 12 33.92 22.32 23.39
N ALA A 13 34.26 21.14 23.94
CA ALA A 13 33.42 20.45 24.91
C ALA A 13 33.27 21.27 26.22
N ALA A 14 34.37 21.81 26.74
CA ALA A 14 34.34 22.66 27.92
C ALA A 14 33.52 23.96 27.71
N GLY A 15 33.57 24.54 26.50
CA GLY A 15 32.71 25.67 26.12
C GLY A 15 31.23 25.31 26.14
N PHE A 16 30.86 24.18 25.53
CA PHE A 16 29.49 23.68 25.48
C PHE A 16 28.94 23.32 26.87
N HIS A 17 29.72 22.67 27.73
CA HIS A 17 29.32 22.34 29.11
C HIS A 17 29.02 23.58 29.95
N ARG A 18 29.88 24.62 29.87
CA ARG A 18 29.64 25.90 30.56
C ARG A 18 28.36 26.58 30.08
N ALA A 19 28.07 26.51 28.78
CA ALA A 19 26.85 27.09 28.22
C ALA A 19 25.59 26.34 28.66
N LEU A 20 25.60 24.99 28.68
CA LEU A 20 24.47 24.19 29.18
C LEU A 20 24.22 24.44 30.68
N ALA A 21 25.26 24.52 31.50
CA ALA A 21 25.14 24.79 32.93
C ALA A 21 24.54 26.17 33.24
N ALA A 22 24.57 27.11 32.28
CA ALA A 22 23.95 28.43 32.40
C ALA A 22 22.48 28.48 31.90
N MET A 23 21.92 27.38 31.37
CA MET A 23 20.54 27.32 30.88
C MET A 23 19.62 26.65 31.92
N PRO A 24 18.81 27.41 32.69
CA PRO A 24 17.92 26.84 33.70
C PRO A 24 16.82 25.93 33.13
N GLU A 25 16.58 25.99 31.82
CA GLU A 25 15.66 25.11 31.10
C GLU A 25 16.21 23.69 30.91
N VAL A 26 17.52 23.47 31.04
CA VAL A 26 18.18 22.16 30.91
C VAL A 26 18.25 21.50 32.29
N LEU A 27 17.42 20.47 32.51
CA LEU A 27 17.38 19.72 33.78
C LEU A 27 18.49 18.69 33.89
N GLU A 28 18.84 18.04 32.77
CA GLU A 28 19.89 17.01 32.71
C GLU A 28 20.64 17.09 31.39
N ALA A 29 21.94 16.77 31.43
CA ALA A 29 22.79 16.64 30.26
C ALA A 29 23.75 15.46 30.48
N HIS A 30 23.63 14.43 29.64
CA HIS A 30 24.44 13.22 29.71
C HIS A 30 25.30 13.11 28.45
N ALA A 31 26.62 12.93 28.60
CA ALA A 31 27.47 12.54 27.48
C ALA A 31 27.20 11.07 27.13
N ILE A 32 27.08 10.75 25.84
CA ILE A 32 26.72 9.41 25.34
C ILE A 32 27.59 9.03 24.14
N THR A 33 27.71 7.73 23.88
CA THR A 33 28.41 7.18 22.72
C THR A 33 27.42 6.67 21.68
N GLY A 34 27.48 7.16 20.44
CA GLY A 34 26.60 6.76 19.34
C GLY A 34 26.38 7.90 18.34
N ASP A 35 25.21 7.94 17.68
CA ASP A 35 24.81 8.95 16.68
C ASP A 35 24.78 10.41 17.18
N ALA A 36 24.95 10.62 18.48
CA ALA A 36 24.99 11.93 19.12
C ALA A 36 25.94 11.91 20.32
N ASP A 37 26.53 13.06 20.63
CA ASP A 37 27.50 13.23 21.71
C ASP A 37 26.83 13.45 23.08
N TYR A 38 25.67 14.10 23.10
CA TYR A 38 24.97 14.48 24.33
C TYR A 38 23.47 14.21 24.26
N LEU A 39 22.89 13.80 25.37
CA LEU A 39 21.46 13.66 25.58
C LEU A 39 20.97 14.66 26.64
N LEU A 40 20.17 15.63 26.22
CA LEU A 40 19.62 16.68 27.09
C LEU A 40 18.16 16.38 27.47
N ARG A 41 17.80 16.63 28.74
CA ARG A 41 16.41 16.75 29.21
C ARG A 41 16.10 18.23 29.45
N VAL A 42 15.19 18.79 28.68
CA VAL A 42 14.86 20.22 28.66
C VAL A 42 13.38 20.41 29.01
N VAL A 43 13.07 21.41 29.82
CA VAL A 43 11.70 21.81 30.16
C VAL A 43 11.46 23.25 29.71
N ALA A 44 10.38 23.44 28.95
CA ALA A 44 9.88 24.74 28.53
C ALA A 44 8.37 24.82 28.82
N PRO A 45 7.83 26.01 29.12
CA PRO A 45 6.40 26.18 29.47
C PRO A 45 5.46 25.98 28.27
N ASP A 46 5.94 26.24 27.06
CA ASP A 46 5.19 26.14 25.81
C ASP A 46 6.13 25.88 24.61
N LEU A 47 5.55 25.72 23.43
CA LEU A 47 6.29 25.41 22.20
C LEU A 47 7.11 26.59 21.67
N GLU A 48 6.73 27.84 21.98
CA GLU A 48 7.46 29.04 21.56
C GLU A 48 8.76 29.18 22.38
N ALA A 49 8.67 29.04 23.71
CA ALA A 49 9.81 28.97 24.60
C ALA A 49 10.73 27.77 24.29
N PHE A 50 10.17 26.61 23.94
CA PHE A 50 10.97 25.46 23.49
C PHE A 50 11.73 25.76 22.19
N SER A 51 11.05 26.36 21.20
CA SER A 51 11.65 26.78 19.94
C SER A 51 12.81 27.77 20.17
N ASP A 52 12.64 28.71 21.09
CA ASP A 52 13.68 29.68 21.46
C ASP A 52 14.91 29.02 22.11
N VAL A 53 14.72 28.03 23.00
CA VAL A 53 15.84 27.27 23.58
C VAL A 53 16.61 26.48 22.50
N VAL A 54 15.90 25.86 21.55
CA VAL A 54 16.54 25.07 20.48
C VAL A 54 17.22 25.95 19.44
N LEU A 55 16.49 26.90 18.84
CA LEU A 55 16.94 27.69 17.70
C LEU A 55 17.88 28.85 18.09
N LYS A 56 17.55 29.60 19.15
CA LYS A 56 18.30 30.83 19.51
C LYS A 56 19.40 30.60 20.54
N ARG A 57 19.34 29.51 21.31
CA ARG A 57 20.37 29.17 22.30
C ARG A 57 21.22 27.99 21.86
N LEU A 58 20.66 26.78 21.75
CA LEU A 58 21.44 25.56 21.52
C LEU A 58 22.10 25.51 20.14
N LEU A 59 21.36 25.76 19.05
CA LEU A 59 21.94 25.82 17.70
C LEU A 59 22.83 27.05 17.46
N ALA A 60 22.76 28.06 18.34
CA ALA A 60 23.64 29.23 18.32
C ALA A 60 24.96 29.00 19.09
N LEU A 61 25.12 27.87 19.80
CA LEU A 61 26.37 27.57 20.50
C LEU A 61 27.48 27.18 19.51
N PRO A 62 28.68 27.78 19.61
CA PRO A 62 29.80 27.44 18.74
C PRO A 62 30.12 25.94 18.80
N GLY A 63 30.07 25.28 17.65
CA GLY A 63 30.41 23.87 17.53
C GLY A 63 29.25 22.88 17.67
N VAL A 64 27.99 23.31 17.83
CA VAL A 64 26.84 22.40 17.70
C VAL A 64 26.55 22.14 16.22
N ALA A 65 26.58 20.86 15.80
CA ALA A 65 26.32 20.46 14.41
C ALA A 65 24.84 20.15 14.16
N THR A 66 24.21 19.37 15.05
CA THR A 66 22.79 19.03 14.95
C THR A 66 22.13 18.92 16.31
N VAL A 67 20.84 19.24 16.38
CA VAL A 67 19.96 19.04 17.54
C VAL A 67 18.71 18.31 17.06
N ARG A 68 18.40 17.14 17.65
CA ARG A 68 17.20 16.36 17.32
C ARG A 68 16.20 16.42 18.47
N SER A 69 15.11 17.16 18.30
CA SER A 69 14.07 17.29 19.33
C SER A 69 13.16 16.07 19.40
N SER A 70 12.83 15.65 20.61
CA SER A 70 11.74 14.73 20.91
C SER A 70 10.93 15.32 22.06
N LEU A 71 9.62 15.45 21.85
CA LEU A 71 8.70 16.06 22.81
C LEU A 71 8.00 14.96 23.62
N SER A 72 8.07 15.04 24.94
CA SER A 72 7.24 14.20 25.80
C SER A 72 5.84 14.81 25.88
N LEU A 73 4.83 14.06 25.44
CA LEU A 73 3.43 14.51 25.46
C LEU A 73 2.74 14.31 26.82
N GLY A 74 3.39 13.63 27.77
CA GLY A 74 2.89 13.41 29.13
C GLY A 74 3.79 12.47 29.94
N GLU A 75 3.83 12.66 31.26
CA GLU A 75 4.55 11.77 32.17
C GLU A 75 3.68 10.55 32.51
N ILE A 76 3.98 9.39 31.91
CA ILE A 76 3.21 8.15 32.10
C ILE A 76 3.43 7.53 33.49
N LYS A 77 4.60 7.78 34.10
CA LYS A 77 4.95 7.31 35.46
C LYS A 77 6.05 8.19 36.04
N ALA A 78 5.76 8.86 37.16
CA ALA A 78 6.78 9.58 37.92
C ALA A 78 7.84 8.61 38.48
N GLY A 79 9.12 9.00 38.38
CA GLY A 79 10.24 8.18 38.80
C GLY A 79 10.18 7.80 40.28
N SER A 80 10.10 6.51 40.58
CA SER A 80 10.14 5.99 41.94
C SER A 80 11.55 6.16 42.54
N ALA A 81 11.69 7.08 43.48
CA ALA A 81 12.96 7.38 44.14
C ALA A 81 13.45 6.20 45.01
N GLY A 82 14.42 5.43 44.51
CA GLY A 82 15.38 4.70 45.34
C GLY A 82 16.48 5.67 45.79
N GLY A 83 16.69 5.82 47.11
CA GLY A 83 17.56 6.86 47.68
C GLY A 83 19.03 6.81 47.21
N ARG A 84 19.83 7.87 47.41
CA ARG A 84 19.85 8.74 48.60
C ARG A 84 20.19 10.21 48.26
N GLY A 85 19.67 11.14 49.06
CA GLY A 85 20.20 12.51 49.18
C GLY A 85 19.20 13.64 48.91
N ALA A 86 19.00 14.50 49.92
CA ALA A 86 18.24 15.77 49.92
C ALA A 86 16.71 15.70 50.11
N ARG A 87 16.26 15.69 51.38
CA ARG A 87 14.89 16.06 51.80
C ARG A 87 14.94 17.17 52.86
N ALA A 88 14.91 18.42 52.43
CA ALA A 88 14.61 19.67 53.16
C ALA A 88 14.86 20.80 52.13
N ALA A 89 13.95 21.67 51.74
CA ALA A 89 12.95 22.47 52.44
C ALA A 89 11.96 23.02 51.37
N ARG A 90 10.78 23.59 51.63
CA ARG A 90 10.00 23.90 52.85
C ARG A 90 8.55 24.05 52.40
N SER A 91 7.58 23.56 53.17
CA SER A 91 6.17 23.95 53.03
C SER A 91 5.79 24.75 54.28
N ALA A 92 5.64 26.08 54.13
CA ALA A 92 4.96 26.97 55.06
C ALA A 92 4.99 28.42 54.53
N PHE A 93 3.90 28.89 53.91
CA PHE A 93 3.15 30.05 54.43
C PHE A 93 1.80 30.22 53.73
N CYS A 94 0.74 30.38 54.51
CA CYS A 94 -0.57 30.87 54.07
C CYS A 94 -0.88 32.10 54.95
N GLY A 95 -1.54 33.12 54.40
CA GLY A 95 -2.07 34.25 55.19
C GLY A 95 -1.52 35.65 54.86
N SER A 96 -2.26 36.34 53.99
CA SER A 96 -2.65 37.77 54.08
C SER A 96 -1.79 38.80 54.85
N HIS A 97 -1.36 39.87 54.15
CA HIS A 97 -1.81 41.27 54.39
C HIS A 97 -1.30 42.27 53.32
N ARG A 98 -1.95 43.44 53.22
CA ARG A 98 -1.69 44.66 52.40
C ARG A 98 -1.77 45.89 53.35
N PRO A 99 -1.41 47.13 52.96
CA PRO A 99 -0.35 47.69 52.07
C PRO A 99 0.59 48.56 52.96
N PRO A 100 0.93 49.86 52.72
CA PRO A 100 1.38 50.66 51.55
C PRO A 100 2.86 51.13 51.78
N PRO A 101 3.37 52.33 51.38
CA PRO A 101 3.04 53.28 50.29
C PRO A 101 4.21 53.61 49.30
N TYR A 102 3.84 54.21 48.16
CA TYR A 102 4.57 55.13 47.24
C TYR A 102 6.12 55.12 47.10
N GLY A 103 6.63 55.16 45.84
CA GLY A 103 7.87 55.92 45.59
C GLY A 103 8.82 55.70 44.39
N ARG A 104 8.39 55.37 43.16
CA ARG A 104 8.94 55.88 41.86
C ARG A 104 8.45 55.07 40.65
N GLN A 105 8.13 55.77 39.55
CA GLN A 105 7.49 55.20 38.36
C GLN A 105 8.50 54.53 37.41
N ARG A 106 8.15 53.35 36.89
CA ARG A 106 8.63 52.85 35.59
C ARG A 106 7.57 53.17 34.53
N PRO A 107 7.94 53.41 33.25
CA PRO A 107 6.97 53.63 32.19
C PRO A 107 6.08 52.39 31.98
N PRO A 108 4.82 52.56 31.56
CA PRO A 108 3.91 51.44 31.34
C PRO A 108 4.36 50.56 30.15
N PRO A 109 4.08 49.25 30.18
CA PRO A 109 4.22 48.40 28.99
C PRO A 109 3.25 48.86 27.88
N PRO A 110 3.59 48.66 26.60
CA PRO A 110 2.73 49.07 25.49
C PRO A 110 1.37 48.35 25.53
N THR A 111 0.30 49.10 25.28
CA THR A 111 -1.09 48.63 25.34
C THR A 111 -1.40 47.56 24.29
N ALA A 112 -2.38 46.71 24.61
CA ALA A 112 -2.75 45.53 23.82
C ALA A 112 -3.22 45.86 22.38
N GLU A 113 -3.66 47.10 22.10
CA GLU A 113 -4.12 47.53 20.77
C GLU A 113 -3.09 47.30 19.66
N ARG A 114 -1.78 47.38 19.95
CA ARG A 114 -0.74 47.14 18.93
C ARG A 114 -0.64 45.68 18.47
N ARG A 115 -1.09 44.70 19.26
CA ARG A 115 -1.10 43.28 18.86
C ARG A 115 -2.20 42.98 17.83
N ASP A 116 -3.35 43.65 17.96
CA ASP A 116 -4.52 43.43 17.12
C ASP A 116 -4.33 43.93 15.68
N VAL A 117 -3.63 45.05 15.50
CA VAL A 117 -3.37 45.64 14.18
C VAL A 117 -2.44 44.74 13.35
N PHE A 118 -1.44 44.10 13.96
CA PHE A 118 -0.51 43.22 13.26
C PHE A 118 -1.22 42.01 12.62
N TRP A 119 -2.09 41.32 13.37
CA TRP A 119 -2.84 40.19 12.85
C TRP A 119 -3.89 40.56 11.81
N LYS A 120 -4.46 41.78 11.88
CA LYS A 120 -5.36 42.33 10.85
C LYS A 120 -4.60 42.72 9.57
N LEU A 121 -3.35 43.16 9.68
CA LEU A 121 -2.50 43.50 8.53
C LEU A 121 -1.78 42.29 7.91
N LEU A 122 -1.54 41.22 8.66
CA LEU A 122 -0.78 40.05 8.18
C LEU A 122 -1.30 39.46 6.85
N PRO A 123 -2.61 39.29 6.60
CA PRO A 123 -3.10 38.83 5.30
C PRO A 123 -2.80 39.80 4.14
N TRP A 124 -2.80 41.11 4.41
CA TRP A 124 -2.46 42.14 3.43
C TRP A 124 -0.96 42.20 3.17
N ILE A 125 -0.13 42.01 4.22
CA ILE A 125 1.33 41.87 4.09
C ILE A 125 1.67 40.62 3.28
N LEU A 126 1.02 39.49 3.52
CA LEU A 126 1.23 38.24 2.76
C LEU A 126 0.77 38.38 1.30
N ARG A 127 -0.37 39.02 1.03
CA ARG A 127 -0.83 39.34 -0.35
C ARG A 127 0.12 40.30 -1.05
N GLY A 128 0.59 41.35 -0.36
CA GLY A 128 1.57 42.29 -0.88
C GLY A 128 2.91 41.63 -1.18
N LEU A 129 3.37 40.71 -0.32
CA LEU A 129 4.58 39.91 -0.54
C LEU A 129 4.41 38.96 -1.73
N ALA A 130 3.28 38.26 -1.85
CA ALA A 130 2.99 37.39 -2.99
C ALA A 130 2.95 38.19 -4.31
N LEU A 131 2.33 39.37 -4.31
CA LEU A 131 2.31 40.28 -5.45
C LEU A 131 3.72 40.82 -5.79
N ALA A 132 4.52 41.16 -4.78
CA ALA A 132 5.91 41.60 -4.97
C ALA A 132 6.79 40.48 -5.53
N ILE A 133 6.63 39.23 -5.07
CA ILE A 133 7.31 38.05 -5.63
C ILE A 133 6.89 37.83 -7.10
N ALA A 134 5.59 37.91 -7.40
CA ALA A 134 5.09 37.77 -8.77
C ALA A 134 5.59 38.89 -9.69
N ALA A 135 5.62 40.13 -9.22
CA ALA A 135 6.15 41.28 -9.96
C ALA A 135 7.67 41.17 -10.17
N ALA A 136 8.43 40.72 -9.16
CA ALA A 136 9.86 40.47 -9.28
C ALA A 136 10.16 39.34 -10.27
N PHE A 137 9.39 38.25 -10.25
CA PHE A 137 9.47 37.16 -11.20
C PHE A 137 9.20 37.66 -12.63
N LEU A 138 8.09 38.38 -12.85
CA LEU A 138 7.76 38.95 -14.16
C LEU A 138 8.85 39.93 -14.63
N HIS A 139 9.36 40.82 -13.77
CA HIS A 139 10.47 41.70 -14.13
C HIS A 139 11.74 40.93 -14.53
N PHE A 140 12.06 39.81 -13.87
CA PHE A 140 13.22 39.01 -14.24
C PHE A 140 13.04 38.32 -15.61
N TYR A 141 11.82 37.86 -15.92
CA TYR A 141 11.51 37.06 -17.11
C TYR A 141 10.81 37.80 -18.25
N LEU A 142 10.65 39.13 -18.19
CA LEU A 142 10.18 39.95 -19.30
C LEU A 142 11.36 40.61 -20.05
N PRO A 143 11.23 40.82 -21.38
CA PRO A 143 12.27 41.44 -22.17
C PRO A 143 12.40 42.92 -21.80
N GLN A 144 13.64 43.38 -21.72
CA GLN A 144 14.06 44.74 -21.41
C GLN A 144 15.08 45.18 -22.47
N GLY A 145 15.26 46.49 -22.64
CA GLY A 145 16.18 47.04 -23.62
C GLY A 145 17.08 48.10 -23.00
N ASP A 146 18.39 47.95 -23.20
CA ASP A 146 19.39 48.94 -22.82
C ASP A 146 20.03 49.51 -24.10
N VAL A 147 20.06 50.83 -24.27
CA VAL A 147 20.84 51.48 -25.34
C VAL A 147 22.26 51.71 -24.86
N VAL A 148 23.21 51.10 -25.56
CA VAL A 148 24.63 51.07 -25.19
C VAL A 148 25.52 51.07 -26.42
N ARG A 149 26.76 51.50 -26.25
CA ARG A 149 27.83 51.32 -27.23
C ARG A 149 28.67 50.12 -26.83
N ILE A 150 28.73 49.10 -27.69
CA ILE A 150 29.50 47.88 -27.42
C ILE A 150 31.00 48.22 -27.49
N THR A 151 31.77 47.82 -26.48
CA THR A 151 33.22 48.07 -26.40
C THR A 151 34.06 46.82 -26.65
N GLY A 152 33.47 45.63 -26.58
CA GLY A 152 34.11 44.38 -26.97
C GLY A 152 33.43 43.15 -26.38
N THR A 153 33.75 41.99 -26.95
CA THR A 153 33.28 40.68 -26.46
C THR A 153 34.40 39.93 -25.75
N GLU A 154 34.08 39.22 -24.68
CA GLU A 154 34.99 38.27 -24.03
C GLU A 154 34.35 36.87 -23.98
N VAL A 155 35.18 35.83 -23.97
CA VAL A 155 34.74 34.45 -23.75
C VAL A 155 35.44 33.96 -22.49
N LYS A 156 34.68 33.57 -21.48
CA LYS A 156 35.21 33.06 -20.20
C LYS A 156 34.80 31.61 -20.04
N ARG A 157 35.79 30.76 -19.85
CA ARG A 157 35.59 29.39 -19.40
C ARG A 157 35.14 29.40 -17.93
N MET A 158 34.00 28.80 -17.65
CA MET A 158 33.43 28.68 -16.32
C MET A 158 33.32 27.19 -15.96
N ASP A 159 33.81 26.83 -14.78
CA ASP A 159 33.62 25.50 -14.20
C ASP A 159 32.16 25.38 -13.72
N VAL A 160 31.45 24.31 -14.13
CA VAL A 160 30.09 24.05 -13.66
C VAL A 160 30.15 23.46 -12.25
N ASP A 161 29.88 24.31 -11.26
CA ASP A 161 29.73 23.90 -9.88
C ASP A 161 28.35 23.24 -9.64
N THR A 162 28.28 22.41 -8.60
CA THR A 162 27.20 21.47 -8.27
C THR A 162 25.80 22.08 -8.12
N GLY A 163 25.68 23.40 -8.00
CA GLY A 163 24.40 24.13 -7.92
C GLY A 163 23.77 24.52 -9.27
N GLU A 164 24.50 24.48 -10.39
CA GLU A 164 24.02 24.93 -11.72
C GLU A 164 23.74 23.80 -12.73
N LEU A 165 23.59 22.56 -12.26
CA LEU A 165 23.33 21.40 -13.11
C LEU A 165 21.92 21.42 -13.72
N ARG A 166 21.80 21.89 -14.99
CA ARG A 166 20.71 21.49 -15.89
C ARG A 166 21.04 20.13 -16.54
N ASP A 167 19.99 19.40 -16.89
CA ASP A 167 19.96 18.00 -17.32
C ASP A 167 21.22 17.49 -18.07
N GLY A 168 21.95 16.58 -17.42
CA GLY A 168 22.93 15.69 -18.08
C GLY A 168 24.40 16.11 -18.04
N ALA A 169 24.76 17.29 -17.54
CA ALA A 169 26.17 17.67 -17.36
C ALA A 169 26.83 16.90 -16.19
N GLN A 170 28.11 16.55 -16.32
CA GLN A 170 28.89 15.98 -15.22
C GLN A 170 29.51 17.11 -14.34
N PRO A 171 29.67 16.90 -13.02
CA PRO A 171 30.39 17.82 -12.15
C PRO A 171 31.82 18.05 -12.67
N GLY A 172 32.26 19.31 -12.78
CA GLY A 172 33.56 19.66 -13.34
C GLY A 172 33.60 19.79 -14.87
N ALA A 173 32.46 19.76 -15.56
CA ALA A 173 32.39 20.20 -16.95
C ALA A 173 32.70 21.70 -17.06
N THR A 174 33.63 22.07 -17.94
CA THR A 174 33.89 23.48 -18.29
C THR A 174 32.96 23.91 -19.41
N ARG A 175 32.24 25.02 -19.24
CA ARG A 175 31.46 25.68 -20.29
C ARG A 175 32.05 27.05 -20.63
N ASP A 176 32.16 27.36 -21.92
CA ASP A 176 32.63 28.66 -22.38
C ASP A 176 31.41 29.61 -22.48
N VAL A 177 31.32 30.58 -21.55
CA VAL A 177 30.27 31.59 -21.50
C VAL A 177 30.75 32.86 -22.20
N ARG A 178 29.96 33.34 -23.17
CA ARG A 178 30.24 34.56 -23.93
C ARG A 178 29.65 35.77 -23.20
N PHE A 179 30.41 36.87 -23.14
CA PHE A 179 29.97 38.13 -22.56
C PHE A 179 30.16 39.29 -23.53
N ILE A 180 29.25 40.26 -23.46
CA ILE A 180 29.25 41.49 -24.25
C ILE A 180 29.49 42.64 -23.28
N ASN A 181 30.61 43.34 -23.43
CA ASN A 181 30.94 44.53 -22.65
C ASN A 181 30.48 45.77 -23.41
N ALA A 182 29.80 46.67 -22.71
CA ALA A 182 29.24 47.88 -23.31
C ALA A 182 29.24 49.06 -22.33
N VAL A 183 29.05 50.27 -22.87
CA VAL A 183 29.00 51.52 -22.10
C VAL A 183 27.74 52.28 -22.49
N THR A 184 26.97 52.70 -21.48
CA THR A 184 25.77 53.56 -21.65
C THR A 184 26.17 54.99 -22.01
N GLU A 185 25.22 55.80 -22.49
CA GLU A 185 25.42 57.25 -22.75
C GLU A 185 25.98 58.01 -21.54
N THR A 186 25.62 57.61 -20.32
CA THR A 186 26.12 58.19 -19.06
C THR A 186 27.57 57.79 -18.70
N GLY A 187 28.24 56.99 -19.53
CA GLY A 187 29.56 56.43 -19.26
C GLY A 187 29.56 55.23 -18.30
N ALA A 188 28.40 54.81 -17.77
CA ALA A 188 28.32 53.65 -16.89
C ALA A 188 28.50 52.34 -17.68
N THR A 189 29.33 51.44 -17.15
CA THR A 189 29.61 50.12 -17.75
C THR A 189 28.46 49.13 -17.54
N ARG A 190 28.15 48.40 -18.62
CA ARG A 190 27.19 47.30 -18.70
C ARG A 190 27.91 46.05 -19.22
N VAL A 191 27.45 44.89 -18.76
CA VAL A 191 27.96 43.58 -19.17
C VAL A 191 26.76 42.64 -19.26
N TYR A 192 26.62 42.00 -20.41
CA TYR A 192 25.57 41.02 -20.70
C TYR A 192 26.20 39.65 -20.89
N ARG A 193 25.52 38.60 -20.44
CA ARG A 193 25.78 37.22 -20.89
C ARG A 193 25.17 37.02 -22.27
N ASN A 194 25.72 36.05 -23.00
CA ASN A 194 25.19 35.60 -24.27
C ASN A 194 25.12 34.06 -24.25
N GLU A 195 24.05 33.56 -23.64
CA GLU A 195 23.71 32.13 -23.51
C GLU A 195 22.41 31.82 -24.27
N ASP A 196 22.28 30.58 -24.76
CA ASP A 196 21.12 30.09 -25.49
C ASP A 196 19.96 29.69 -24.55
N THR A 197 18.73 30.07 -24.90
CA THR A 197 17.53 29.79 -24.08
C THR A 197 16.84 28.49 -24.50
N GLY A 198 16.91 28.17 -25.79
CA GLY A 198 16.29 27.00 -26.39
C GLY A 198 14.79 26.91 -26.15
N TRP A 199 14.31 25.69 -25.89
CA TRP A 199 12.93 25.39 -25.49
C TRP A 199 12.66 25.56 -23.98
N GLY A 200 13.64 26.05 -23.22
CA GLY A 200 13.52 26.26 -21.77
C GLY A 200 12.74 27.52 -21.41
N PHE A 201 12.43 27.69 -20.14
CA PHE A 201 11.90 28.95 -19.61
C PHE A 201 13.06 29.91 -19.29
N PRO A 202 13.05 31.18 -19.73
CA PRO A 202 12.01 31.83 -20.54
C PRO A 202 12.10 31.45 -22.03
N PRO A 203 10.95 31.24 -22.71
CA PRO A 203 10.89 30.66 -24.05
C PRO A 203 11.14 31.70 -25.16
N TYR A 204 12.29 32.36 -25.12
CA TYR A 204 12.70 33.33 -26.15
C TYR A 204 13.23 32.69 -27.43
N LEU A 205 13.31 31.35 -27.50
CA LEU A 205 13.67 30.60 -28.71
C LEU A 205 15.01 31.04 -29.34
N LYS A 206 15.97 31.43 -28.50
CA LYS A 206 17.33 31.75 -28.91
C LYS A 206 18.18 30.48 -28.91
N PHE A 207 18.70 30.15 -30.09
CA PHE A 207 19.42 28.90 -30.35
C PHE A 207 20.87 29.10 -30.86
N ASP A 208 21.26 30.31 -31.26
CA ASP A 208 22.62 30.60 -31.70
C ASP A 208 23.23 31.83 -31.00
N SER A 209 24.05 31.56 -30.00
CA SER A 209 24.85 32.56 -29.28
C SER A 209 26.13 32.96 -30.02
N ALA A 210 26.55 32.25 -31.07
CA ALA A 210 27.72 32.64 -31.86
C ALA A 210 27.40 33.84 -32.76
N ASP A 211 26.24 33.86 -33.41
CA ASP A 211 25.79 34.96 -34.30
C ASP A 211 25.76 36.31 -33.56
N ILE A 212 25.12 36.37 -32.38
CA ILE A 212 25.07 37.59 -31.55
C ILE A 212 26.47 38.06 -31.14
N THR A 213 27.41 37.14 -30.89
CA THR A 213 28.81 37.50 -30.59
C THR A 213 29.55 38.02 -31.82
N ALA A 214 29.30 37.48 -33.02
CA ALA A 214 29.89 38.01 -34.25
C ALA A 214 29.35 39.42 -34.57
N GLN A 215 28.03 39.63 -34.47
CA GLN A 215 27.39 40.94 -34.61
C GLN A 215 27.94 41.96 -33.59
N SER A 216 28.10 41.54 -32.33
CA SER A 216 28.70 42.39 -31.28
C SER A 216 30.11 42.89 -31.63
N GLN A 217 30.91 42.08 -32.33
CA GLN A 217 32.27 42.44 -32.73
C GLN A 217 32.31 43.45 -33.87
N ASP A 218 31.45 43.28 -34.88
CA ASP A 218 31.29 44.23 -35.99
C ASP A 218 30.75 45.58 -35.49
N LEU A 219 29.71 45.58 -34.65
CA LEU A 219 29.13 46.79 -34.05
C LEU A 219 30.12 47.52 -33.13
N ALA A 220 30.96 46.78 -32.37
CA ALA A 220 32.04 47.38 -31.59
C ALA A 220 33.10 48.04 -32.48
N GLY A 221 33.46 47.42 -33.61
CA GLY A 221 34.40 47.98 -34.59
C GLY A 221 33.88 49.26 -35.27
N ARG A 222 32.57 49.36 -35.49
CA ARG A 222 31.89 50.55 -36.03
C ARG A 222 31.66 51.64 -34.99
N ASN A 223 31.83 51.34 -33.70
CA ASN A 223 31.59 52.25 -32.58
C ASN A 223 30.13 52.78 -32.52
N ALA A 224 29.18 51.99 -33.02
CA ALA A 224 27.78 52.37 -33.17
C ALA A 224 26.99 52.28 -31.84
N TRP A 225 25.84 52.97 -31.78
CA TRP A 225 24.87 52.78 -30.70
C TRP A 225 24.00 51.56 -31.01
N VAL A 226 23.76 50.74 -29.98
CA VAL A 226 23.08 49.45 -30.11
C VAL A 226 22.04 49.34 -29.01
N LEU A 227 20.80 49.04 -29.41
CA LEU A 227 19.80 48.51 -28.51
C LEU A 227 20.12 47.04 -28.24
N VAL A 228 20.43 46.72 -26.98
CA VAL A 228 20.58 45.35 -26.50
C VAL A 228 19.26 44.94 -25.85
N GLU A 229 18.51 44.03 -26.47
CA GLU A 229 17.40 43.37 -25.79
C GLU A 229 17.93 42.28 -24.85
N HIS A 230 17.43 42.21 -23.62
CA HIS A 230 17.92 41.30 -22.58
C HIS A 230 16.83 40.91 -21.58
N TYR A 231 17.11 39.90 -20.76
CA TYR A 231 16.31 39.56 -19.58
C TYR A 231 17.19 39.22 -18.37
N GLY A 232 16.57 39.18 -17.19
CA GLY A 232 17.25 39.00 -15.90
C GLY A 232 17.72 40.31 -15.28
N TRP A 233 18.35 40.23 -14.11
CA TRP A 233 18.80 41.40 -13.36
C TRP A 233 20.30 41.64 -13.46
N ARG A 234 20.70 42.91 -13.45
CA ARG A 234 22.10 43.33 -13.26
C ARG A 234 22.37 43.61 -11.78
N ILE A 235 22.86 42.59 -11.05
CA ILE A 235 23.24 42.74 -9.64
C ILE A 235 24.76 42.73 -9.51
N ARG A 236 25.35 43.90 -9.23
CA ARG A 236 26.82 44.08 -9.19
C ARG A 236 27.50 43.21 -8.13
N PHE A 237 26.94 43.11 -6.93
CA PHE A 237 27.56 42.37 -5.82
C PHE A 237 27.39 40.84 -5.88
N LEU A 238 26.46 40.33 -6.68
CA LEU A 238 26.27 38.89 -6.93
C LEU A 238 26.92 38.42 -8.24
N SER A 239 27.67 39.29 -8.93
CA SER A 239 28.14 39.04 -10.30
C SER A 239 27.03 38.56 -11.26
N MET A 240 25.79 38.99 -11.01
CA MET A 240 24.65 38.62 -11.84
C MET A 240 24.55 39.57 -13.03
N PHE A 241 24.61 38.99 -14.23
CA PHE A 241 24.52 39.69 -15.49
C PHE A 241 23.24 39.27 -16.23
N PRO A 242 22.48 40.22 -16.82
CA PRO A 242 21.36 39.89 -17.69
C PRO A 242 21.86 39.13 -18.94
N ASN A 243 20.99 38.32 -19.55
CA ASN A 243 21.31 37.58 -20.77
C ASN A 243 20.74 38.34 -21.98
N ALA A 244 21.60 38.66 -22.95
CA ALA A 244 21.20 39.30 -24.20
C ALA A 244 20.39 38.32 -25.07
N VAL A 245 19.34 38.83 -25.67
CA VAL A 245 18.41 38.10 -26.56
C VAL A 245 18.61 38.53 -28.01
N ASP A 246 18.76 39.84 -28.26
CA ASP A 246 18.91 40.41 -29.61
C ASP A 246 19.72 41.73 -29.58
N LEU A 247 20.21 42.17 -30.75
CA LEU A 247 21.00 43.38 -30.95
C LEU A 247 20.48 44.16 -32.18
N THR A 248 20.15 45.44 -32.01
CA THR A 248 19.74 46.31 -33.12
C THR A 248 20.57 47.60 -33.12
N GLU A 249 21.18 47.95 -34.26
CA GLU A 249 21.88 49.23 -34.43
C GLU A 249 20.86 50.39 -34.44
N VAL A 250 21.13 51.43 -33.65
CA VAL A 250 20.23 52.59 -33.44
C VAL A 250 21.00 53.90 -33.48
N GLU A 251 20.29 55.03 -33.59
CA GLU A 251 20.89 56.36 -33.47
C GLU A 251 21.16 56.73 -31.99
N ALA A 252 22.04 57.72 -31.77
CA ALA A 252 22.31 58.26 -30.43
C ALA A 252 21.04 58.93 -29.86
N GLY A 253 20.74 58.70 -28.58
CA GLY A 253 19.52 59.22 -27.93
C GLY A 253 18.24 58.43 -28.25
N TYR A 254 18.34 57.21 -28.81
CA TYR A 254 17.18 56.34 -29.01
C TYR A 254 16.53 55.95 -27.66
N GLU A 255 15.22 56.21 -27.51
CA GLU A 255 14.46 55.77 -26.33
C GLU A 255 13.84 54.38 -26.57
N TYR A 256 14.25 53.38 -25.77
CA TYR A 256 13.65 52.05 -25.85
C TYR A 256 12.23 52.02 -25.28
N PHE A 257 11.28 51.47 -26.04
CA PHE A 257 9.93 51.20 -25.58
C PHE A 257 9.66 49.67 -25.57
N PRO A 258 9.25 49.08 -24.43
CA PRO A 258 9.21 47.62 -24.23
C PRO A 258 7.95 46.97 -24.84
N TRP A 259 7.76 47.11 -26.15
CA TRP A 259 6.61 46.56 -26.88
C TRP A 259 6.40 45.07 -26.63
N ALA A 260 7.48 44.27 -26.68
CA ALA A 260 7.41 42.83 -26.43
C ALA A 260 6.89 42.50 -25.01
N ALA A 261 7.37 43.19 -23.98
CA ALA A 261 6.92 42.98 -22.61
C ALA A 261 5.46 43.41 -22.42
N LEU A 262 5.05 44.53 -23.04
CA LEU A 262 3.67 45.02 -23.02
C LEU A 262 2.71 44.05 -23.74
N ILE A 263 3.12 43.45 -24.86
CA ILE A 263 2.34 42.42 -25.55
C ILE A 263 2.19 41.17 -24.68
N ILE A 264 3.27 40.69 -24.06
CA ILE A 264 3.23 39.53 -23.15
C ILE A 264 2.30 39.82 -21.95
N LEU A 265 2.42 40.99 -21.33
CA LEU A 265 1.54 41.41 -20.22
C LEU A 265 0.09 41.57 -20.66
N ALA A 266 -0.18 42.11 -21.85
CA ALA A 266 -1.50 42.24 -22.42
C ALA A 266 -2.14 40.87 -22.73
N LEU A 267 -1.36 39.91 -23.23
CA LEU A 267 -1.82 38.53 -23.46
C LEU A 267 -2.10 37.78 -22.15
N LEU A 268 -1.25 37.95 -21.13
CA LEU A 268 -1.48 37.38 -19.79
C LEU A 268 -2.73 38.00 -19.15
N LEU A 269 -2.92 39.31 -19.26
CA LEU A 269 -4.12 40.00 -18.79
C LEU A 269 -5.36 39.56 -19.59
N ALA A 270 -5.25 39.43 -20.91
CA ALA A 270 -6.34 38.94 -21.76
C ALA A 270 -6.71 37.48 -21.44
N ALA A 271 -5.74 36.61 -21.11
CA ALA A 271 -6.01 35.25 -20.65
C ALA A 271 -6.68 35.22 -19.28
N LEU A 272 -6.25 36.07 -18.34
CA LEU A 272 -6.91 36.26 -17.03
C LEU A 272 -8.34 36.79 -17.18
N VAL A 273 -8.55 37.80 -18.04
CA VAL A 273 -9.86 38.37 -18.34
C VAL A 273 -10.72 37.36 -19.10
N ALA A 274 -10.18 36.57 -20.03
CA ALA A 274 -10.92 35.51 -20.72
C ALA A 274 -11.31 34.37 -19.77
N GLY A 275 -10.44 33.99 -18.83
CA GLY A 275 -10.75 33.03 -17.77
C GLY A 275 -11.82 33.56 -16.82
N TYR A 276 -11.71 34.82 -16.39
CA TYR A 276 -12.71 35.50 -15.59
C TYR A 276 -14.05 35.64 -16.32
N ILE A 277 -14.04 35.99 -17.61
CA ILE A 277 -15.23 36.05 -18.47
C ILE A 277 -15.78 34.65 -18.73
N ALA A 278 -14.97 33.59 -18.82
CA ALA A 278 -15.45 32.22 -18.93
C ALA A 278 -16.14 31.77 -17.64
N VAL A 279 -15.61 32.14 -16.48
CA VAL A 279 -16.27 31.95 -15.17
C VAL A 279 -17.56 32.78 -15.09
N LEU A 280 -17.56 34.06 -15.49
CA LEU A 280 -18.76 34.89 -15.55
C LEU A 280 -19.79 34.38 -16.56
N ARG A 281 -19.38 33.78 -17.68
CA ARG A 281 -20.26 33.18 -18.68
C ARG A 281 -20.81 31.84 -18.23
N LEU A 282 -20.04 31.04 -17.49
CA LEU A 282 -20.51 29.84 -16.78
C LEU A 282 -21.54 30.21 -15.70
N VAL A 283 -21.35 31.35 -15.04
CA VAL A 283 -22.31 31.92 -14.08
C VAL A 283 -23.53 32.56 -14.78
N ALA A 284 -23.37 33.15 -15.96
CA ALA A 284 -24.46 33.82 -16.70
C ALA A 284 -25.30 32.85 -17.56
N SER A 285 -24.73 31.73 -18.04
CA SER A 285 -25.49 30.69 -18.74
C SER A 285 -26.57 30.03 -17.88
N LEU A 286 -26.53 30.25 -16.56
CA LEU A 286 -27.55 29.85 -15.58
C LEU A 286 -28.85 30.68 -15.66
N HIS A 287 -29.01 31.57 -16.65
CA HIS A 287 -30.24 32.32 -16.98
C HIS A 287 -30.95 32.94 -15.77
N ILE A 288 -30.33 33.97 -15.19
CA ILE A 288 -30.96 34.87 -14.23
C ILE A 288 -31.14 36.24 -14.91
N GLU A 289 -32.16 36.35 -15.75
CA GLU A 289 -32.61 37.63 -16.31
C GLU A 289 -33.87 38.12 -15.59
N GLU A 290 -33.70 38.77 -14.44
CA GLU A 290 -34.41 40.03 -14.15
C GLU A 290 -33.78 40.83 -12.97
N ARG A 291 -32.74 41.57 -13.34
CA ARG A 291 -32.53 42.98 -13.01
C ARG A 291 -33.03 43.50 -11.65
N ILE A 292 -32.08 43.63 -10.74
CA ILE A 292 -31.57 44.94 -10.24
C ILE A 292 -32.65 45.92 -9.73
N ALA A 293 -32.91 45.88 -8.41
CA ALA A 293 -33.34 47.04 -7.60
C ALA A 293 -33.17 46.74 -6.09
N GLY A 294 -32.27 47.46 -5.40
CA GLY A 294 -32.05 47.42 -3.94
C GLY A 294 -31.48 46.09 -3.36
N GLY A 295 -30.55 46.08 -2.42
CA GLY A 295 -30.02 47.15 -1.59
C GLY A 295 -29.89 46.63 -0.15
N GLU A 296 -28.76 45.99 0.17
CA GLU A 296 -28.31 45.57 1.51
C GLU A 296 -29.10 44.46 2.24
N GLU A 297 -30.44 44.48 2.29
CA GLU A 297 -31.24 43.48 3.05
C GLU A 297 -31.17 42.06 2.47
N ARG A 298 -30.65 41.91 1.25
CA ARG A 298 -30.62 40.64 0.51
C ARG A 298 -29.47 39.69 0.88
N VAL A 299 -28.36 40.11 1.46
CA VAL A 299 -27.17 39.23 1.55
C VAL A 299 -27.43 37.94 2.36
N GLU A 300 -28.13 38.04 3.49
CA GLU A 300 -28.35 36.87 4.37
C GLU A 300 -29.53 35.98 3.94
N ASP A 301 -30.64 36.54 3.42
CA ASP A 301 -31.74 35.74 2.85
C ASP A 301 -31.34 35.13 1.50
N LEU A 302 -30.54 35.84 0.68
CA LEU A 302 -29.95 35.24 -0.53
C LEU A 302 -29.01 34.10 -0.15
N ARG A 303 -28.18 34.24 0.90
CA ARG A 303 -27.36 33.12 1.40
C ARG A 303 -28.22 31.92 1.86
N SER A 304 -29.34 32.18 2.52
CA SER A 304 -30.25 31.16 3.05
C SER A 304 -31.16 30.50 1.98
N ARG A 305 -31.45 31.20 0.88
CA ARG A 305 -32.18 30.66 -0.29
C ARG A 305 -31.23 30.01 -1.29
N LEU A 306 -30.06 30.59 -1.52
CA LEU A 306 -28.99 29.98 -2.30
C LEU A 306 -28.51 28.69 -1.65
N HIS A 307 -28.44 28.61 -0.31
CA HIS A 307 -28.17 27.34 0.38
C HIS A 307 -29.27 26.30 0.12
N ARG A 308 -30.56 26.65 0.23
CA ARG A 308 -31.68 25.75 -0.10
C ARG A 308 -31.68 25.31 -1.57
N GLN A 309 -31.50 26.22 -2.51
CA GLN A 309 -31.45 25.88 -3.93
C GLN A 309 -30.15 25.17 -4.33
N LEU A 310 -29.01 25.40 -3.66
CA LEU A 310 -27.80 24.60 -3.86
C LEU A 310 -27.97 23.16 -3.34
N VAL A 311 -28.77 22.96 -2.30
CA VAL A 311 -29.18 21.62 -1.84
C VAL A 311 -30.12 20.96 -2.85
N GLU A 312 -31.13 21.67 -3.35
CA GLU A 312 -32.06 21.17 -4.38
C GLU A 312 -31.40 20.95 -5.75
N TRP A 313 -30.34 21.70 -6.10
CA TRP A 313 -29.60 21.56 -7.36
C TRP A 313 -28.52 20.47 -7.26
N ARG A 314 -27.90 20.26 -6.09
CA ARG A 314 -27.09 19.05 -5.81
C ARG A 314 -27.90 17.76 -5.86
N ALA A 315 -29.23 17.83 -5.75
CA ALA A 315 -30.13 16.68 -5.88
C ALA A 315 -30.51 16.34 -7.34
N LYS A 316 -29.87 16.97 -8.35
CA LYS A 316 -30.15 16.73 -9.78
C LYS A 316 -28.97 16.21 -10.61
N ASP A 317 -27.88 15.81 -9.96
CA ASP A 317 -26.97 14.78 -10.48
C ASP A 317 -27.05 13.60 -9.48
N PRO A 318 -27.01 12.34 -9.94
CA PRO A 318 -27.75 11.27 -9.29
C PRO A 318 -26.98 10.70 -8.08
N ASP A 319 -27.45 11.12 -6.90
CA ASP A 319 -27.03 10.77 -5.54
C ASP A 319 -25.52 10.90 -5.22
N PRO A 320 -25.08 12.04 -4.64
CA PRO A 320 -23.69 12.25 -4.28
C PRO A 320 -23.22 11.34 -3.14
N MET A 321 -22.08 10.68 -3.36
CA MET A 321 -21.41 9.74 -2.44
C MET A 321 -21.35 10.21 -0.97
N PRO A 322 -21.54 9.32 0.03
CA PRO A 322 -21.29 9.64 1.43
C PRO A 322 -19.78 9.68 1.77
N ASP A 323 -19.42 10.54 2.72
CA ASP A 323 -18.06 10.63 3.27
C ASP A 323 -17.82 9.59 4.37
N LEU A 324 -18.89 9.25 5.09
CA LEU A 324 -18.90 8.32 6.21
C LEU A 324 -20.04 7.31 6.04
N ILE A 325 -19.75 6.02 6.20
CA ILE A 325 -20.77 4.98 6.35
C ILE A 325 -20.70 4.36 7.75
N LEU A 326 -21.85 4.35 8.43
CA LEU A 326 -22.08 3.61 9.66
C LEU A 326 -22.81 2.31 9.33
N LEU A 327 -22.22 1.16 9.65
CA LEU A 327 -22.79 -0.16 9.39
C LEU A 327 -22.98 -0.93 10.70
N ARG A 328 -24.25 -1.15 11.09
CA ARG A 328 -24.57 -2.06 12.20
C ARG A 328 -24.36 -3.50 11.74
N HIS A 329 -23.65 -4.30 12.54
CA HIS A 329 -23.45 -5.72 12.23
C HIS A 329 -24.77 -6.47 11.96
N GLY A 330 -24.69 -7.50 11.13
CA GLY A 330 -25.84 -8.35 10.83
C GLY A 330 -26.34 -9.15 12.04
N GLN A 331 -27.47 -9.83 11.91
CA GLN A 331 -28.07 -10.66 12.96
C GLN A 331 -27.06 -11.64 13.59
N SER A 332 -26.87 -11.56 14.92
CA SER A 332 -26.09 -12.55 15.67
C SER A 332 -26.94 -13.75 16.10
N ASP A 333 -26.30 -14.87 16.46
CA ASP A 333 -26.99 -16.06 16.98
C ASP A 333 -27.88 -15.74 18.19
N TRP A 334 -27.43 -14.84 19.07
CA TRP A 334 -28.21 -14.39 20.22
C TRP A 334 -29.29 -13.36 19.88
N ASN A 335 -29.18 -12.63 18.76
CA ASN A 335 -30.31 -11.86 18.25
C ASN A 335 -31.43 -12.79 17.79
N LYS A 336 -31.09 -13.87 17.06
CA LYS A 336 -32.03 -14.93 16.64
C LYS A 336 -32.72 -15.60 17.83
N GLN A 337 -31.97 -15.86 18.92
CA GLN A 337 -32.51 -16.42 20.17
C GLN A 337 -33.16 -15.38 21.11
N ASN A 338 -33.31 -14.13 20.66
CA ASN A 338 -33.83 -13.01 21.45
C ASN A 338 -33.16 -12.80 22.84
N ARG A 339 -31.87 -13.07 22.98
CA ARG A 339 -31.09 -12.82 24.20
C ARG A 339 -30.53 -11.39 24.26
N PHE A 340 -30.16 -10.94 25.45
CA PHE A 340 -29.29 -9.76 25.63
C PHE A 340 -27.83 -10.17 25.38
N THR A 341 -27.11 -9.42 24.54
CA THR A 341 -25.74 -9.77 24.12
C THR A 341 -24.67 -8.93 24.78
N GLY A 342 -24.79 -7.60 24.69
CA GLY A 342 -23.74 -6.66 25.13
C GLY A 342 -22.34 -7.04 24.67
N TRP A 343 -21.40 -7.14 25.60
CA TRP A 343 -20.00 -7.46 25.30
C TRP A 343 -19.72 -8.96 25.12
N THR A 344 -20.69 -9.85 25.37
CA THR A 344 -20.52 -11.27 25.10
C THR A 344 -20.19 -11.48 23.61
N ASP A 345 -19.11 -12.19 23.35
CA ASP A 345 -18.49 -12.25 22.03
C ASP A 345 -19.10 -13.36 21.15
N VAL A 346 -20.40 -13.20 20.86
CA VAL A 346 -21.16 -14.10 19.97
C VAL A 346 -20.93 -13.78 18.49
N ASP A 347 -21.18 -14.78 17.65
CA ASP A 347 -20.92 -14.73 16.22
C ASP A 347 -22.12 -14.23 15.39
N LEU A 348 -21.91 -14.05 14.09
CA LEU A 348 -22.98 -13.82 13.11
C LEU A 348 -23.68 -15.14 12.76
N SER A 349 -25.01 -15.09 12.76
CA SER A 349 -25.82 -16.16 12.18
C SER A 349 -25.66 -16.18 10.64
N GLU A 350 -26.16 -17.22 9.98
CA GLU A 350 -26.18 -17.29 8.51
C GLU A 350 -26.92 -16.09 7.89
N ALA A 351 -28.04 -15.67 8.48
CA ALA A 351 -28.75 -14.46 8.08
C ALA A 351 -27.89 -13.20 8.26
N GLY A 352 -27.18 -13.07 9.39
CA GLY A 352 -26.27 -11.96 9.62
C GLY A 352 -25.06 -11.90 8.69
N ARG A 353 -24.65 -13.04 8.09
CA ARG A 353 -23.65 -13.08 7.02
C ARG A 353 -24.22 -12.61 5.69
N ALA A 354 -25.42 -13.06 5.34
CA ALA A 354 -26.11 -12.59 4.14
C ALA A 354 -26.42 -11.08 4.20
N GLU A 355 -26.83 -10.57 5.37
CA GLU A 355 -26.98 -9.12 5.65
C GLU A 355 -25.66 -8.36 5.43
N ALA A 356 -24.52 -8.89 5.91
CA ALA A 356 -23.21 -8.27 5.71
C ALA A 356 -22.74 -8.31 4.25
N GLN A 357 -23.07 -9.37 3.50
CA GLN A 357 -22.79 -9.46 2.07
C GLN A 357 -23.60 -8.42 1.29
N GLU A 358 -24.89 -8.30 1.60
CA GLU A 358 -25.78 -7.36 0.95
C GLU A 358 -25.38 -5.91 1.24
N ALA A 359 -24.92 -5.61 2.46
CA ALA A 359 -24.30 -4.32 2.78
C ALA A 359 -23.11 -4.00 1.86
N GLY A 360 -22.23 -4.97 1.62
CA GLY A 360 -21.08 -4.85 0.72
C GLY A 360 -21.51 -4.58 -0.73
N ARG A 361 -22.47 -5.36 -1.26
CA ARG A 361 -23.03 -5.18 -2.61
C ARG A 361 -23.73 -3.83 -2.78
N LEU A 362 -24.47 -3.38 -1.77
CA LEU A 362 -25.18 -2.12 -1.80
C LEU A 362 -24.22 -0.93 -1.80
N MET A 363 -23.13 -1.00 -1.01
CA MET A 363 -22.03 -0.03 -1.07
C MET A 363 -21.34 -0.06 -2.44
N ALA A 364 -21.08 -1.24 -3.01
CA ALA A 364 -20.47 -1.40 -4.33
C ALA A 364 -21.37 -0.85 -5.46
N ALA A 365 -22.68 -1.09 -5.40
CA ALA A 365 -23.66 -0.59 -6.35
C ALA A 365 -23.76 0.94 -6.35
N HIS A 366 -23.55 1.58 -5.19
CA HIS A 366 -23.46 3.03 -5.07
C HIS A 366 -22.05 3.57 -5.35
N GLY A 367 -21.07 2.72 -5.68
CA GLY A 367 -19.69 3.12 -5.98
C GLY A 367 -18.86 3.56 -4.75
N PHE A 368 -19.29 3.22 -3.53
CA PHE A 368 -18.59 3.62 -2.31
C PHE A 368 -17.27 2.86 -2.14
N ASP A 369 -16.18 3.61 -2.09
CA ASP A 369 -14.81 3.10 -2.03
C ASP A 369 -14.13 3.58 -0.74
N PRO A 370 -14.22 2.83 0.39
CA PRO A 370 -13.62 3.24 1.65
C PRO A 370 -12.10 3.29 1.57
N GLN A 371 -11.48 4.13 2.41
CA GLN A 371 -10.03 4.30 2.47
C GLN A 371 -9.44 3.95 3.85
N VAL A 372 -10.28 4.00 4.89
CA VAL A 372 -9.95 3.54 6.24
C VAL A 372 -11.20 2.97 6.91
N CYS A 373 -11.02 1.91 7.70
CA CYS A 373 -12.11 1.20 8.35
C CYS A 373 -11.94 1.16 9.87
N PHE A 374 -13.04 1.30 10.61
CA PHE A 374 -13.08 1.20 12.07
C PHE A 374 -14.07 0.12 12.52
N THR A 375 -13.73 -0.62 13.57
CA THR A 375 -14.63 -1.62 14.17
C THR A 375 -14.33 -1.87 15.65
N SER A 376 -15.15 -2.68 16.31
CA SER A 376 -15.04 -3.01 17.73
C SER A 376 -14.07 -4.19 17.98
N TYR A 377 -13.98 -4.64 19.24
CA TYR A 377 -13.28 -5.89 19.60
C TYR A 377 -14.18 -7.13 19.56
N LEU A 378 -15.42 -7.02 19.06
CA LEU A 378 -16.39 -8.12 19.05
C LEU A 378 -16.50 -8.75 17.66
N LYS A 379 -16.37 -10.09 17.59
CA LYS A 379 -16.18 -10.86 16.36
C LYS A 379 -17.26 -10.61 15.30
N ARG A 380 -18.50 -10.36 15.72
CA ARG A 380 -19.64 -10.08 14.82
C ARG A 380 -19.51 -8.78 14.03
N ALA A 381 -18.93 -7.73 14.62
CA ALA A 381 -18.69 -6.47 13.92
C ALA A 381 -17.47 -6.61 12.99
N ILE A 382 -16.40 -7.24 13.47
CA ILE A 382 -15.19 -7.54 12.68
C ILE A 382 -15.55 -8.40 11.45
N ARG A 383 -16.38 -9.43 11.61
CA ARG A 383 -16.83 -10.29 10.50
C ARG A 383 -17.78 -9.58 9.55
N THR A 384 -18.67 -8.71 10.03
CA THR A 384 -19.48 -7.88 9.13
C THR A 384 -18.59 -7.01 8.25
N LEU A 385 -17.57 -6.36 8.85
CA LEU A 385 -16.62 -5.55 8.10
C LEU A 385 -15.86 -6.36 7.06
N TRP A 386 -15.31 -7.52 7.44
CA TRP A 386 -14.58 -8.38 6.50
C TRP A 386 -15.46 -8.88 5.35
N ILE A 387 -16.69 -9.32 5.62
CA ILE A 387 -17.61 -9.78 4.58
C ILE A 387 -17.98 -8.62 3.63
N ALA A 388 -18.23 -7.42 4.16
CA ALA A 388 -18.52 -6.25 3.34
C ALA A 388 -17.30 -5.80 2.51
N LEU A 389 -16.09 -5.87 3.06
CA LEU A 389 -14.84 -5.56 2.35
C LEU A 389 -14.47 -6.61 1.29
N ASP A 390 -14.91 -7.87 1.45
CA ASP A 390 -14.74 -8.94 0.46
C ASP A 390 -15.62 -8.69 -0.77
N GLU A 391 -16.92 -8.37 -0.58
CA GLU A 391 -17.83 -7.99 -1.67
C GLU A 391 -17.44 -6.65 -2.35
N LEU A 392 -16.70 -5.77 -1.66
CA LEU A 392 -16.13 -4.53 -2.21
C LEU A 392 -14.77 -4.72 -2.92
N ASP A 393 -14.13 -5.90 -2.81
CA ASP A 393 -12.73 -6.13 -3.20
C ASP A 393 -11.74 -5.11 -2.55
N ARG A 394 -11.89 -4.92 -1.24
CA ARG A 394 -11.13 -3.94 -0.41
C ARG A 394 -10.55 -4.52 0.88
N MET A 395 -10.36 -5.84 0.93
CA MET A 395 -9.80 -6.57 2.08
C MET A 395 -8.39 -6.12 2.54
N TRP A 396 -7.68 -5.32 1.73
CA TRP A 396 -6.34 -4.79 2.03
C TRP A 396 -6.34 -3.47 2.83
N LEU A 397 -7.50 -2.83 3.03
CA LEU A 397 -7.60 -1.54 3.70
C LEU A 397 -7.17 -1.60 5.18
N PRO A 398 -6.65 -0.48 5.74
CA PRO A 398 -6.36 -0.40 7.16
C PRO A 398 -7.64 -0.53 8.00
N VAL A 399 -7.64 -1.48 8.93
CA VAL A 399 -8.75 -1.75 9.87
C VAL A 399 -8.31 -1.47 11.29
N HIS A 400 -8.79 -0.36 11.85
CA HIS A 400 -8.57 0.03 13.24
C HIS A 400 -9.65 -0.60 14.13
N LYS A 401 -9.23 -1.33 15.15
CA LYS A 401 -10.13 -2.02 16.10
C LYS A 401 -10.02 -1.35 17.45
N HIS A 402 -11.14 -1.04 18.10
CA HIS A 402 -11.11 -0.42 19.42
C HIS A 402 -12.30 -0.77 20.30
N TRP A 403 -12.04 -1.02 21.59
CA TRP A 403 -13.08 -1.35 22.58
C TRP A 403 -14.14 -0.26 22.73
N ARG A 404 -13.77 1.02 22.52
CA ARG A 404 -14.71 2.16 22.57
C ARG A 404 -15.83 2.06 21.54
N LEU A 405 -15.71 1.23 20.50
CA LEU A 405 -16.78 0.94 19.53
C LEU A 405 -17.65 -0.28 19.89
N ASN A 406 -17.37 -1.02 20.96
CA ASN A 406 -18.18 -2.16 21.43
C ASN A 406 -19.65 -1.77 21.65
N GLU A 407 -20.56 -2.75 21.55
CA GLU A 407 -21.97 -2.62 21.97
C GLU A 407 -22.06 -2.12 23.43
N ARG A 408 -23.20 -1.57 23.84
CA ARG A 408 -23.46 -1.26 25.26
C ARG A 408 -23.32 -2.52 26.13
N HIS A 409 -22.59 -2.45 27.24
CA HIS A 409 -22.49 -3.55 28.21
C HIS A 409 -23.84 -3.71 28.92
N TYR A 410 -24.46 -4.89 28.79
CA TYR A 410 -25.80 -5.13 29.37
C TYR A 410 -25.77 -5.64 30.81
N GLY A 411 -24.59 -5.69 31.41
CA GLY A 411 -24.39 -6.15 32.79
C GLY A 411 -24.85 -7.59 32.99
N ASP A 412 -25.51 -7.84 34.10
CA ASP A 412 -25.99 -9.18 34.48
C ASP A 412 -27.05 -9.73 33.51
N LEU A 413 -27.73 -8.87 32.74
CA LEU A 413 -28.69 -9.32 31.74
C LEU A 413 -28.04 -10.12 30.59
N GLN A 414 -26.72 -10.04 30.39
CA GLN A 414 -26.02 -10.70 29.28
C GLN A 414 -26.17 -12.23 29.33
N GLY A 415 -26.83 -12.78 28.30
CA GLY A 415 -27.19 -14.19 28.18
C GLY A 415 -28.65 -14.51 28.45
N LEU A 416 -29.40 -13.65 29.15
CA LEU A 416 -30.81 -13.85 29.46
C LEU A 416 -31.70 -13.59 28.24
N ASN A 417 -32.79 -14.34 28.11
CA ASN A 417 -33.80 -14.14 27.07
C ASN A 417 -34.69 -12.93 27.42
N LYS A 418 -34.94 -12.04 26.46
CA LYS A 418 -35.74 -10.83 26.68
C LYS A 418 -37.21 -11.11 26.99
N ALA A 419 -37.81 -12.15 26.40
CA ALA A 419 -39.19 -12.52 26.66
C ALA A 419 -39.36 -13.14 28.05
N GLU A 420 -38.44 -14.01 28.47
CA GLU A 420 -38.40 -14.55 29.83
C GLU A 420 -38.17 -13.46 30.87
N MET A 421 -37.32 -12.46 30.58
CA MET A 421 -37.12 -11.32 31.47
C MET A 421 -38.36 -10.41 31.53
N ALA A 422 -39.03 -10.15 30.40
CA ALA A 422 -40.28 -9.40 30.39
C ALA A 422 -41.37 -10.07 31.24
N ALA A 423 -41.48 -11.40 31.18
CA ALA A 423 -42.38 -12.17 32.05
C ALA A 423 -41.99 -12.15 33.54
N LYS A 424 -40.70 -11.99 33.86
CA LYS A 424 -40.19 -11.98 35.26
C LYS A 424 -40.23 -10.61 35.93
N VAL A 425 -39.90 -9.54 35.22
CA VAL A 425 -39.73 -8.18 35.79
C VAL A 425 -40.67 -7.13 35.18
N GLY A 426 -41.55 -7.53 34.26
CA GLY A 426 -42.44 -6.64 33.52
C GLY A 426 -41.83 -6.10 32.23
N GLU A 427 -42.68 -5.90 31.22
CA GLU A 427 -42.27 -5.33 29.93
C GLU A 427 -41.74 -3.90 30.07
N GLU A 428 -42.33 -3.10 30.96
CA GLU A 428 -41.94 -1.70 31.19
C GLU A 428 -40.49 -1.59 31.71
N GLN A 429 -40.09 -2.40 32.68
CA GLN A 429 -38.72 -2.40 33.21
C GLN A 429 -37.69 -2.88 32.17
N VAL A 430 -38.06 -3.89 31.37
CA VAL A 430 -37.23 -4.34 30.23
C VAL A 430 -37.13 -3.27 29.15
N HIS A 431 -38.21 -2.51 28.91
CA HIS A 431 -38.23 -1.38 27.98
C HIS A 431 -37.32 -0.25 28.47
N VAL A 432 -37.41 0.13 29.76
CA VAL A 432 -36.53 1.11 30.40
C VAL A 432 -35.06 0.72 30.21
N TRP A 433 -34.64 -0.49 30.60
CA TRP A 433 -33.26 -0.91 30.40
C TRP A 433 -32.83 -0.92 28.93
N ARG A 434 -33.73 -1.24 27.99
CA ARG A 434 -33.41 -1.29 26.54
C ARG A 434 -33.33 0.09 25.88
N ARG A 435 -34.16 1.04 26.30
CA ARG A 435 -34.41 2.29 25.56
C ARG A 435 -34.00 3.55 26.32
N SER A 436 -33.96 3.54 27.66
CA SER A 436 -33.53 4.69 28.45
C SER A 436 -32.11 5.13 28.09
N PHE A 437 -31.90 6.44 28.22
CA PHE A 437 -30.62 7.08 27.94
C PHE A 437 -29.61 6.86 29.08
N ASP A 438 -30.02 7.09 30.33
CA ASP A 438 -29.16 7.17 31.51
C ASP A 438 -29.32 6.00 32.50
N VAL A 439 -30.39 5.20 32.39
CA VAL A 439 -30.57 4.01 33.24
C VAL A 439 -29.74 2.83 32.73
N ALA A 440 -28.71 2.47 33.48
CA ALA A 440 -27.93 1.26 33.27
C ALA A 440 -28.67 0.00 33.78
N PRO A 441 -28.50 -1.17 33.13
CA PRO A 441 -28.90 -2.47 33.70
C PRO A 441 -28.13 -2.82 34.99
N PRO A 442 -28.57 -3.82 35.78
CA PRO A 442 -27.81 -4.34 36.92
C PRO A 442 -26.38 -4.74 36.56
N ALA A 443 -25.42 -4.37 37.39
CA ALA A 443 -24.00 -4.66 37.17
C ALA A 443 -23.68 -6.16 37.35
N LEU A 444 -22.74 -6.65 36.53
CA LEU A 444 -22.06 -7.92 36.83
C LEU A 444 -21.31 -7.81 38.17
N GLN A 445 -21.26 -8.91 38.90
CA GLN A 445 -20.35 -9.04 40.05
C GLN A 445 -18.91 -9.18 39.56
N SER A 446 -17.93 -8.76 40.37
CA SER A 446 -16.51 -8.73 39.98
C SER A 446 -15.88 -10.11 39.81
N ASP A 447 -16.49 -11.15 40.40
CA ASP A 447 -16.13 -12.56 40.27
C ASP A 447 -16.86 -13.29 39.12
N ASP A 448 -17.78 -12.62 38.41
CA ASP A 448 -18.52 -13.24 37.32
C ASP A 448 -17.59 -13.54 36.12
N PRO A 449 -17.62 -14.76 35.55
CA PRO A 449 -16.78 -15.12 34.41
C PRO A 449 -17.08 -14.30 33.13
N ARG A 450 -18.24 -13.63 33.06
CA ARG A 450 -18.61 -12.69 31.99
C ARG A 450 -17.99 -11.29 32.16
N HIS A 451 -17.39 -10.99 33.32
CA HIS A 451 -16.82 -9.66 33.61
C HIS A 451 -15.63 -9.35 32.69
N PRO A 452 -15.51 -8.13 32.10
CA PRO A 452 -14.44 -7.83 31.15
C PRO A 452 -13.01 -7.93 31.70
N ASP A 453 -12.81 -7.94 33.04
CA ASP A 453 -11.52 -8.25 33.66
C ASP A 453 -10.98 -9.64 33.27
N ASN A 454 -11.88 -10.60 33.01
CA ASN A 454 -11.55 -11.99 32.72
C ASN A 454 -11.24 -12.25 31.23
N ASP A 455 -11.47 -11.27 30.33
CA ASP A 455 -11.16 -11.41 28.90
C ASP A 455 -9.84 -10.70 28.54
N ARG A 456 -8.86 -11.51 28.11
CA ARG A 456 -7.51 -11.07 27.73
C ARG A 456 -7.49 -9.90 26.74
N LYS A 457 -8.52 -9.72 25.89
CA LYS A 457 -8.56 -8.60 24.92
C LYS A 457 -8.76 -7.22 25.57
N TYR A 458 -9.08 -7.16 26.87
CA TYR A 458 -9.20 -5.94 27.66
C TYR A 458 -8.11 -5.80 28.74
N ALA A 459 -7.11 -6.70 28.76
CA ALA A 459 -6.05 -6.71 29.79
C ALA A 459 -5.18 -5.44 29.80
N ALA A 460 -5.08 -4.72 28.67
CA ALA A 460 -4.34 -3.46 28.57
C ALA A 460 -5.13 -2.22 29.04
N LEU A 461 -6.42 -2.37 29.36
CA LEU A 461 -7.27 -1.26 29.82
C LEU A 461 -7.10 -1.02 31.32
N SER A 462 -7.46 0.19 31.78
CA SER A 462 -7.66 0.42 33.21
C SER A 462 -8.94 -0.24 33.72
N ALA A 463 -9.07 -0.43 35.04
CA ALA A 463 -10.30 -0.97 35.64
C ALA A 463 -11.53 -0.06 35.39
N ALA A 464 -11.32 1.26 35.32
CA ALA A 464 -12.38 2.23 35.00
C ALA A 464 -12.87 2.16 33.53
N GLU A 465 -12.07 1.57 32.64
CA GLU A 465 -12.42 1.37 31.22
C GLU A 465 -13.05 -0.01 30.95
N ARG A 466 -13.22 -0.85 31.98
CA ARG A 466 -13.85 -2.17 31.90
C ARG A 466 -15.20 -2.15 32.63
N PRO A 467 -16.29 -1.77 31.95
CA PRO A 467 -17.58 -1.54 32.60
C PRO A 467 -18.26 -2.85 33.01
N ALA A 468 -18.68 -2.93 34.28
CA ALA A 468 -19.56 -4.00 34.76
C ALA A 468 -21.01 -3.86 34.22
N THR A 469 -21.41 -2.66 33.80
CA THR A 469 -22.69 -2.31 33.13
C THR A 469 -22.57 -0.93 32.49
N GLU A 470 -23.44 -0.61 31.53
CA GLU A 470 -23.48 0.69 30.87
C GLU A 470 -24.92 1.13 30.58
N SER A 471 -25.20 2.41 30.82
CA SER A 471 -26.30 3.13 30.17
C SER A 471 -25.93 3.49 28.71
N LEU A 472 -26.88 4.09 27.97
CA LEU A 472 -26.55 4.64 26.64
C LEU A 472 -25.65 5.88 26.77
N LYS A 473 -25.84 6.68 27.82
CA LYS A 473 -25.01 7.84 28.19
C LYS A 473 -23.54 7.44 28.42
N ASP A 474 -23.29 6.35 29.15
CA ASP A 474 -21.93 5.83 29.39
C ASP A 474 -21.29 5.34 28.08
N THR A 475 -22.08 4.63 27.27
CA THR A 475 -21.67 4.17 25.93
C THR A 475 -21.22 5.36 25.07
N ILE A 476 -21.98 6.47 25.08
CA ILE A 476 -21.64 7.71 24.36
C ILE A 476 -20.36 8.35 24.92
N ALA A 477 -20.26 8.47 26.24
CA ALA A 477 -19.11 9.08 26.92
C ALA A 477 -17.79 8.38 26.58
N ARG A 478 -17.79 7.05 26.33
CA ARG A 478 -16.59 6.35 25.85
C ARG A 478 -16.39 6.39 24.34
N VAL A 479 -17.47 6.46 23.54
CA VAL A 479 -17.42 6.46 22.06
C VAL A 479 -16.85 7.79 21.53
N LEU A 480 -17.30 8.92 22.08
CA LEU A 480 -16.94 10.25 21.55
C LEU A 480 -15.44 10.58 21.59
N PRO A 481 -14.67 10.25 22.65
CA PRO A 481 -13.21 10.40 22.61
C PRO A 481 -12.58 9.68 21.41
N TYR A 482 -12.98 8.43 21.12
CA TYR A 482 -12.44 7.69 19.98
C TYR A 482 -12.87 8.28 18.62
N TRP A 483 -14.09 8.82 18.54
CA TRP A 483 -14.53 9.58 17.38
C TRP A 483 -13.63 10.81 17.14
N HIS A 484 -13.38 11.63 18.15
CA HIS A 484 -12.54 12.83 18.04
C HIS A 484 -11.06 12.55 17.82
N GLU A 485 -10.51 11.52 18.47
CA GLU A 485 -9.08 11.18 18.45
C GLU A 485 -8.66 10.39 17.21
N ALA A 486 -9.54 9.52 16.68
CA ALA A 486 -9.17 8.57 15.62
C ALA A 486 -9.99 8.73 14.33
N VAL A 487 -11.28 9.08 14.40
CA VAL A 487 -12.14 9.14 13.20
C VAL A 487 -12.17 10.54 12.57
N VAL A 488 -12.28 11.58 13.38
CA VAL A 488 -12.30 13.00 12.95
C VAL A 488 -11.05 13.39 12.16
N PRO A 489 -9.81 13.00 12.52
CA PRO A 489 -8.62 13.32 11.73
C PRO A 489 -8.66 12.71 10.32
N GLU A 490 -9.21 11.50 10.19
CA GLU A 490 -9.33 10.80 8.91
C GLU A 490 -10.35 11.48 7.99
N LEU A 491 -11.50 11.86 8.53
CA LEU A 491 -12.51 12.64 7.81
C LEU A 491 -11.98 14.02 7.39
N LYS A 492 -11.23 14.72 8.27
CA LYS A 492 -10.58 16.00 7.95
C LYS A 492 -9.44 15.88 6.95
N ALA A 493 -8.82 14.71 6.82
CA ALA A 493 -7.90 14.39 5.73
C ALA A 493 -8.60 14.10 4.38
N GLY A 494 -9.93 14.24 4.32
CA GLY A 494 -10.73 13.96 3.13
C GLY A 494 -10.88 12.47 2.82
N ARG A 495 -10.65 11.57 3.80
CA ARG A 495 -10.76 10.13 3.58
C ARG A 495 -12.17 9.62 3.82
N ARG A 496 -12.64 8.72 2.94
CA ARG A 496 -13.91 8.02 3.08
C ARG A 496 -13.82 6.93 4.14
N VAL A 497 -14.68 6.99 5.15
CA VAL A 497 -14.60 6.15 6.35
C VAL A 497 -15.74 5.14 6.41
N LEU A 498 -15.43 3.88 6.73
CA LEU A 498 -16.42 2.85 7.04
C LEU A 498 -16.31 2.43 8.51
N ILE A 499 -17.38 2.59 9.29
CA ILE A 499 -17.44 2.16 10.70
C ILE A 499 -18.42 0.99 10.83
N ALA A 500 -17.90 -0.22 11.03
CA ALA A 500 -18.69 -1.42 11.29
C ALA A 500 -18.78 -1.68 12.79
N ALA A 501 -19.93 -1.44 13.40
CA ALA A 501 -20.11 -1.51 14.86
C ALA A 501 -21.50 -2.05 15.26
N HIS A 502 -22.06 -1.56 16.37
CA HIS A 502 -23.20 -2.16 17.06
C HIS A 502 -24.35 -1.16 17.26
N GLY A 503 -25.51 -1.65 17.73
CA GLY A 503 -26.73 -0.84 17.81
C GLY A 503 -26.56 0.41 18.68
N ASN A 504 -26.05 0.27 19.90
CA ASN A 504 -25.99 1.40 20.84
C ASN A 504 -24.75 2.27 20.66
N SER A 505 -23.61 1.71 20.22
CA SER A 505 -22.44 2.54 19.87
C SER A 505 -22.70 3.39 18.62
N LEU A 506 -23.38 2.86 17.61
CA LEU A 506 -23.82 3.66 16.46
C LEU A 506 -24.94 4.64 16.82
N ARG A 507 -25.94 4.27 17.64
CA ARG A 507 -26.94 5.23 18.17
C ARG A 507 -26.26 6.40 18.89
N GLY A 508 -25.16 6.14 19.60
CA GLY A 508 -24.37 7.19 20.25
C GLY A 508 -23.72 8.16 19.27
N LEU A 509 -23.12 7.67 18.17
CA LEU A 509 -22.59 8.51 17.10
C LEU A 509 -23.71 9.30 16.40
N VAL A 510 -24.82 8.63 16.06
CA VAL A 510 -26.00 9.26 15.43
C VAL A 510 -26.58 10.36 16.32
N LYS A 511 -26.69 10.15 17.64
CA LYS A 511 -27.13 11.18 18.60
C LYS A 511 -26.24 12.43 18.54
N TYR A 512 -24.93 12.22 18.49
CA TYR A 512 -23.95 13.30 18.46
C TYR A 512 -23.94 14.05 17.12
N LEU A 513 -23.97 13.32 16.00
CA LEU A 513 -23.95 13.89 14.64
C LEU A 513 -25.23 14.68 14.34
N ASP A 514 -26.40 14.10 14.63
CA ASP A 514 -27.70 14.70 14.31
C ASP A 514 -28.21 15.66 15.40
N GLY A 515 -27.50 15.79 16.53
CA GLY A 515 -27.90 16.66 17.65
C GLY A 515 -29.14 16.18 18.44
N ILE A 516 -29.47 14.89 18.39
CA ILE A 516 -30.70 14.31 18.97
C ILE A 516 -30.72 14.50 20.50
N SER A 517 -31.85 14.92 21.05
CA SER A 517 -31.98 15.10 22.50
C SER A 517 -31.97 13.78 23.29
N ASP A 518 -31.77 13.88 24.60
CA ASP A 518 -31.80 12.73 25.52
C ASP A 518 -33.21 12.10 25.63
N ALA A 519 -34.26 12.87 25.31
CA ALA A 519 -35.65 12.43 25.29
C ALA A 519 -36.05 11.71 23.99
N GLU A 520 -35.43 12.06 22.86
CA GLU A 520 -35.74 11.48 21.54
C GLU A 520 -34.90 10.25 21.22
N ILE A 521 -33.66 10.18 21.71
CA ILE A 521 -32.75 9.05 21.45
C ILE A 521 -33.33 7.65 21.77
N PRO A 522 -34.22 7.45 22.78
CA PRO A 522 -34.91 6.17 22.99
C PRO A 522 -35.65 5.64 21.75
N GLY A 523 -36.30 6.52 20.98
CA GLY A 523 -37.06 6.17 19.77
C GLY A 523 -36.20 5.80 18.56
N VAL A 524 -34.92 6.23 18.54
CA VAL A 524 -34.02 5.98 17.42
C VAL A 524 -33.60 4.51 17.37
N GLU A 525 -33.83 3.86 16.23
CA GLU A 525 -33.35 2.51 15.93
C GLU A 525 -32.55 2.49 14.61
N ILE A 526 -31.45 1.74 14.60
CA ILE A 526 -30.60 1.55 13.43
C ILE A 526 -30.76 0.07 13.02
N PRO A 527 -31.25 -0.24 11.81
CA PRO A 527 -31.45 -1.62 11.35
C PRO A 527 -30.13 -2.40 11.23
N THR A 528 -30.17 -3.73 11.25
CA THR A 528 -28.98 -4.59 11.06
C THR A 528 -28.65 -4.74 9.58
N GLY A 529 -27.36 -4.71 9.23
CA GLY A 529 -26.91 -4.93 7.85
C GLY A 529 -27.20 -3.81 6.85
N THR A 530 -27.99 -2.78 7.20
CA THR A 530 -28.22 -1.64 6.32
C THR A 530 -27.15 -0.57 6.56
N PRO A 531 -26.28 -0.25 5.57
CA PRO A 531 -25.34 0.85 5.71
C PRO A 531 -26.06 2.20 5.70
N LEU A 532 -25.71 3.05 6.67
CA LEU A 532 -26.20 4.41 6.86
C LEU A 532 -25.12 5.41 6.42
N GLY A 533 -25.37 6.10 5.32
CA GLY A 533 -24.48 7.13 4.77
C GLY A 533 -24.68 8.49 5.41
N TYR A 534 -23.57 9.20 5.61
CA TYR A 534 -23.49 10.59 6.05
C TYR A 534 -22.63 11.38 5.05
N ARG A 535 -23.11 12.57 4.66
CA ARG A 535 -22.28 13.59 4.02
C ARG A 535 -21.99 14.71 5.01
N LEU A 536 -20.73 15.10 5.14
CA LEU A 536 -20.26 16.02 6.17
C LEU A 536 -19.71 17.31 5.54
N ASP A 537 -19.90 18.45 6.20
CA ASP A 537 -19.23 19.69 5.83
C ASP A 537 -17.79 19.77 6.38
N ALA A 538 -17.09 20.88 6.13
CA ALA A 538 -15.72 21.11 6.61
C ALA A 538 -15.59 21.14 8.15
N ASP A 539 -16.68 21.43 8.86
CA ASP A 539 -16.77 21.40 10.33
C ASP A 539 -17.24 20.02 10.85
N LEU A 540 -17.42 19.05 9.95
CA LEU A 540 -17.95 17.69 10.17
C LEU A 540 -19.40 17.64 10.67
N LYS A 541 -20.23 18.64 10.32
CA LYS A 541 -21.67 18.59 10.55
C LYS A 541 -22.38 17.83 9.42
N PRO A 542 -23.40 17.00 9.71
CA PRO A 542 -24.22 16.38 8.68
C PRO A 542 -24.90 17.40 7.77
N THR A 543 -24.63 17.29 6.47
CA THR A 543 -25.35 17.99 5.41
C THR A 543 -26.37 17.09 4.73
N ASP A 544 -26.20 15.77 4.83
CA ASP A 544 -27.08 14.76 4.27
C ASP A 544 -26.92 13.44 5.06
N LYS A 545 -28.02 12.70 5.19
CA LYS A 545 -28.11 11.43 5.94
C LYS A 545 -29.16 10.53 5.29
N PHE A 546 -28.79 9.28 5.00
CA PHE A 546 -29.65 8.34 4.28
C PHE A 546 -29.19 6.90 4.45
N TYR A 547 -30.11 5.93 4.41
CA TYR A 547 -29.70 4.54 4.18
C TYR A 547 -29.44 4.34 2.69
N LEU A 548 -28.38 3.60 2.31
CA LEU A 548 -28.12 3.34 0.89
C LEU A 548 -29.21 2.46 0.23
N SER A 549 -30.13 1.88 1.01
CA SER A 549 -31.30 1.15 0.48
C SER A 549 -32.47 2.06 0.09
N GLU A 550 -32.44 3.33 0.51
CA GLU A 550 -33.50 4.32 0.24
C GLU A 550 -33.20 5.18 -0.99
N ARG A 551 -31.96 5.12 -1.48
CA ARG A 551 -31.50 5.85 -2.66
C ARG A 551 -31.47 4.95 -3.88
N SER A 552 -31.79 5.55 -5.01
CA SER A 552 -31.52 4.92 -6.30
C SER A 552 -30.01 4.99 -6.52
N PRO A 553 -29.34 3.87 -6.82
CA PRO A 553 -27.97 3.91 -7.30
C PRO A 553 -27.86 4.91 -8.47
N GLY A 554 -26.85 5.79 -8.46
CA GLY A 554 -26.79 6.91 -9.41
C GLY A 554 -26.69 6.48 -10.88
N ALA A 555 -26.62 7.38 -11.86
CA ALA A 555 -26.57 7.01 -13.29
C ALA A 555 -25.33 6.17 -13.70
N ALA A 556 -24.30 6.08 -12.85
CA ALA A 556 -23.24 5.07 -12.98
C ALA A 556 -23.73 3.61 -12.75
N ALA A 557 -24.93 3.46 -12.21
CA ALA A 557 -25.60 2.25 -11.75
C ALA A 557 -27.06 2.13 -12.23
N ASP A 558 -27.54 3.03 -13.11
CA ASP A 558 -28.78 2.86 -13.92
C ASP A 558 -28.57 1.84 -15.07
N ARG A 559 -27.67 0.88 -14.84
CA ARG A 559 -27.43 -0.30 -15.67
C ARG A 559 -28.02 -1.49 -14.90
N PRO A 560 -29.25 -1.93 -15.21
CA PRO A 560 -29.85 -3.06 -14.52
C PRO A 560 -28.95 -4.28 -14.74
N MET A 561 -28.55 -4.95 -13.65
CA MET A 561 -27.63 -6.10 -13.72
C MET A 561 -28.10 -7.07 -14.82
N LEU A 562 -27.21 -7.40 -15.75
CA LEU A 562 -27.55 -8.19 -16.92
C LEU A 562 -28.19 -9.54 -16.53
N LEU A 563 -29.46 -9.72 -16.89
CA LEU A 563 -30.20 -10.97 -16.69
C LEU A 563 -30.35 -11.68 -18.04
N VAL A 564 -30.11 -12.99 -18.03
CA VAL A 564 -30.37 -13.85 -19.19
C VAL A 564 -31.83 -14.27 -19.16
N THR A 565 -32.54 -14.10 -20.28
CA THR A 565 -33.96 -14.46 -20.44
C THR A 565 -34.18 -15.64 -21.38
N GLN A 566 -33.24 -15.93 -22.28
CA GLN A 566 -33.27 -17.12 -23.15
C GLN A 566 -31.87 -17.69 -23.39
N VAL A 567 -31.77 -19.01 -23.41
CA VAL A 567 -30.55 -19.78 -23.67
C VAL A 567 -30.85 -20.84 -24.72
N GLU A 568 -29.93 -21.04 -25.66
CA GLU A 568 -29.96 -22.09 -26.67
C GLU A 568 -28.76 -23.02 -26.54
N GLY A 569 -28.96 -24.28 -26.89
CA GLY A 569 -27.97 -25.35 -26.88
C GLY A 569 -28.54 -26.59 -27.58
N PRO A 570 -27.71 -27.60 -27.90
CA PRO A 570 -28.18 -28.77 -28.63
C PRO A 570 -28.96 -29.74 -27.73
N ASP A 571 -30.00 -30.39 -28.26
CA ASP A 571 -30.77 -31.41 -27.54
C ASP A 571 -29.93 -32.66 -27.20
N THR A 572 -28.89 -32.93 -28.00
CA THR A 572 -27.94 -34.02 -27.79
C THR A 572 -26.49 -33.55 -27.90
N ALA A 573 -25.62 -34.01 -27.00
CA ALA A 573 -24.18 -33.74 -27.04
C ALA A 573 -23.38 -35.06 -26.96
N ALA A 574 -22.42 -35.24 -27.87
CA ALA A 574 -21.57 -36.43 -27.83
C ALA A 574 -20.45 -36.30 -26.78
N VAL A 575 -20.16 -37.38 -26.05
CA VAL A 575 -19.02 -37.41 -25.11
C VAL A 575 -17.71 -37.05 -25.80
N ARG A 576 -16.87 -36.25 -25.13
CA ARG A 576 -15.61 -35.66 -25.61
C ARG A 576 -15.74 -34.71 -26.83
N HIS A 577 -16.95 -34.42 -27.31
CA HIS A 577 -17.18 -33.41 -28.34
C HIS A 577 -17.72 -32.12 -27.71
N VAL A 578 -17.25 -30.97 -28.20
CA VAL A 578 -17.67 -29.66 -27.70
C VAL A 578 -19.10 -29.36 -28.12
N ALA A 579 -20.02 -29.29 -27.16
CA ALA A 579 -21.34 -28.69 -27.34
C ALA A 579 -21.27 -27.20 -26.96
N ARG A 580 -21.87 -26.35 -27.78
CA ARG A 580 -21.90 -24.90 -27.59
C ARG A 580 -23.29 -24.46 -27.13
N TYR A 581 -23.33 -23.73 -26.02
CA TYR A 581 -24.52 -23.15 -25.41
C TYR A 581 -24.38 -21.62 -25.45
N ARG A 582 -25.46 -20.90 -25.71
CA ARG A 582 -25.44 -19.44 -25.92
C ARG A 582 -26.64 -18.78 -25.23
N CYS A 583 -26.39 -17.70 -24.52
CA CYS A 583 -27.44 -16.77 -24.10
C CYS A 583 -27.93 -15.99 -25.33
N THR A 584 -29.18 -16.17 -25.74
CA THR A 584 -29.77 -15.54 -26.93
C THR A 584 -30.80 -14.46 -26.59
N GLY A 585 -31.32 -14.44 -25.37
CA GLY A 585 -32.19 -13.38 -24.85
C GLY A 585 -31.64 -12.78 -23.57
N PHE A 586 -31.80 -11.45 -23.42
CA PHE A 586 -31.44 -10.69 -22.24
C PHE A 586 -32.59 -9.75 -21.84
N ASN A 587 -32.57 -9.23 -20.61
CA ASN A 587 -33.47 -8.17 -20.17
C ASN A 587 -33.17 -6.80 -20.80
N GLN A 588 -32.02 -6.65 -21.47
CA GLN A 588 -31.61 -5.45 -22.19
C GLN A 588 -31.47 -5.75 -23.68
N SER A 589 -31.78 -4.77 -24.54
CA SER A 589 -31.74 -4.94 -26.00
C SER A 589 -30.32 -4.90 -26.61
N ARG A 590 -29.34 -4.32 -25.91
CA ARG A 590 -27.91 -4.31 -26.29
C ARG A 590 -26.99 -4.34 -25.06
N PRO A 591 -26.67 -5.52 -24.52
CA PRO A 591 -25.74 -5.67 -23.39
C PRO A 591 -24.31 -5.26 -23.75
N GLU A 592 -23.55 -4.69 -22.80
CA GLU A 592 -22.15 -4.35 -23.05
C GLU A 592 -21.21 -5.57 -22.96
N ALA A 593 -20.12 -5.55 -23.72
CA ALA A 593 -19.11 -6.62 -23.72
C ALA A 593 -18.50 -6.88 -22.32
N GLY A 594 -18.36 -5.83 -21.51
CA GLY A 594 -17.88 -5.91 -20.12
C GLY A 594 -18.89 -6.45 -19.12
N GLU A 595 -20.17 -6.57 -19.50
CA GLU A 595 -21.24 -7.20 -18.71
C GLU A 595 -21.49 -8.63 -19.16
N LEU A 596 -21.49 -8.87 -20.48
CA LEU A 596 -21.58 -10.20 -21.09
C LEU A 596 -20.46 -11.11 -20.56
N SER A 597 -19.23 -10.62 -20.45
CA SER A 597 -18.09 -11.35 -19.90
C SER A 597 -18.26 -11.79 -18.43
N ARG A 598 -19.17 -11.16 -17.69
CA ARG A 598 -19.47 -11.46 -16.28
C ARG A 598 -20.55 -12.53 -16.09
N ILE A 599 -21.03 -13.14 -17.18
CA ILE A 599 -21.96 -14.28 -17.14
C ILE A 599 -21.18 -15.54 -16.70
N ASN A 600 -21.64 -16.14 -15.61
CA ASN A 600 -21.16 -17.42 -15.11
C ASN A 600 -22.10 -18.55 -15.59
N TRP A 601 -21.60 -19.77 -15.76
CA TRP A 601 -22.39 -20.92 -16.18
C TRP A 601 -22.29 -22.11 -15.23
N LEU A 602 -23.43 -22.76 -15.00
CA LEU A 602 -23.60 -23.94 -14.18
C LEU A 602 -24.02 -25.12 -15.06
N VAL A 603 -23.36 -26.27 -14.87
CA VAL A 603 -23.74 -27.55 -15.49
C VAL A 603 -24.11 -28.53 -14.38
N SER A 604 -25.27 -29.15 -14.49
CA SER A 604 -25.82 -30.07 -13.50
C SER A 604 -26.43 -31.31 -14.14
N ALA A 605 -26.55 -32.41 -13.40
CA ALA A 605 -27.34 -33.59 -13.80
C ALA A 605 -28.10 -34.12 -12.59
N ALA A 606 -29.33 -34.59 -12.81
CA ALA A 606 -30.21 -35.13 -11.76
C ALA A 606 -30.28 -34.25 -10.49
N GLY A 607 -30.28 -32.92 -10.65
CA GLY A 607 -30.34 -31.94 -9.57
C GLY A 607 -29.03 -31.72 -8.79
N ARG A 608 -27.90 -32.28 -9.24
CA ARG A 608 -26.56 -32.05 -8.64
C ARG A 608 -25.66 -31.26 -9.59
N THR A 609 -24.96 -30.25 -9.05
CA THR A 609 -23.90 -29.53 -9.76
C THR A 609 -22.76 -30.47 -10.14
N ILE A 610 -22.40 -30.49 -11.43
CA ILE A 610 -21.22 -31.19 -11.95
C ILE A 610 -20.06 -30.20 -12.11
N ALA A 611 -20.33 -29.00 -12.64
CA ALA A 611 -19.30 -28.01 -12.91
C ALA A 611 -19.85 -26.57 -12.84
N GLU A 612 -19.00 -25.67 -12.37
CA GLU A 612 -19.23 -24.22 -12.33
C GLU A 612 -18.13 -23.50 -13.12
N PHE A 613 -18.53 -22.52 -13.94
CA PHE A 613 -17.65 -21.77 -14.81
C PHE A 613 -17.89 -20.27 -14.66
N PRO A 614 -17.19 -19.59 -13.73
CA PRO A 614 -17.29 -18.14 -13.56
C PRO A 614 -16.70 -17.38 -14.75
N ALA A 615 -17.27 -16.20 -15.05
CA ALA A 615 -16.82 -15.23 -16.04
C ALA A 615 -16.53 -15.80 -17.46
N ARG A 616 -17.43 -16.64 -17.98
CA ARG A 616 -17.27 -17.32 -19.27
C ARG A 616 -17.81 -16.55 -20.48
N GLY A 617 -18.56 -15.47 -20.27
CA GLY A 617 -19.22 -14.77 -21.38
C GLY A 617 -20.61 -15.33 -21.70
N ALA A 618 -21.27 -14.74 -22.70
CA ALA A 618 -22.58 -15.16 -23.18
C ALA A 618 -22.59 -16.50 -23.95
N VAL A 619 -21.45 -17.19 -24.07
CA VAL A 619 -21.30 -18.48 -24.73
C VAL A 619 -20.50 -19.41 -23.83
N LEU A 620 -21.03 -20.61 -23.58
CA LEU A 620 -20.31 -21.71 -22.95
C LEU A 620 -19.99 -22.77 -24.00
N GLU A 621 -18.74 -23.21 -24.02
CA GLU A 621 -18.32 -24.41 -24.73
C GLU A 621 -18.02 -25.50 -23.71
N PHE A 622 -18.81 -26.57 -23.73
CA PHE A 622 -18.76 -27.66 -22.76
C PHE A 622 -18.72 -29.00 -23.51
N ALA A 623 -17.70 -29.81 -23.23
CA ALA A 623 -17.61 -31.17 -23.72
C ALA A 623 -17.97 -32.14 -22.58
N PRO A 624 -19.08 -32.90 -22.68
CA PRO A 624 -19.42 -33.91 -21.69
C PRO A 624 -18.33 -34.97 -21.61
N MET A 625 -17.98 -35.39 -20.40
CA MET A 625 -17.02 -36.47 -20.16
C MET A 625 -17.70 -37.85 -20.27
N ASP A 626 -16.92 -38.92 -20.41
CA ASP A 626 -17.45 -40.28 -20.66
C ASP A 626 -18.35 -40.81 -19.53
N ASP A 627 -18.12 -40.35 -18.29
CA ASP A 627 -18.92 -40.67 -17.11
C ASP A 627 -20.33 -40.04 -17.12
N LEU A 628 -20.59 -39.13 -18.05
CA LEU A 628 -21.91 -38.55 -18.31
C LEU A 628 -22.64 -39.26 -19.46
N GLU A 629 -22.10 -40.31 -20.08
CA GLU A 629 -22.77 -41.03 -21.18
C GLU A 629 -24.17 -41.55 -20.75
N GLY A 630 -25.19 -41.26 -21.55
CA GLY A 630 -26.58 -41.62 -21.25
C GLY A 630 -27.27 -40.74 -20.21
N CYS A 631 -26.54 -39.88 -19.49
CA CYS A 631 -27.14 -38.91 -18.58
C CYS A 631 -27.78 -37.74 -19.34
N THR A 632 -28.68 -37.04 -18.65
CA THR A 632 -29.27 -35.78 -19.10
C THR A 632 -28.71 -34.65 -18.24
N ILE A 633 -28.05 -33.70 -18.88
CA ILE A 633 -27.45 -32.53 -18.23
C ILE A 633 -28.34 -31.30 -18.43
N THR A 634 -28.36 -30.40 -17.44
CA THR A 634 -28.99 -29.08 -17.54
C THR A 634 -27.90 -28.02 -17.43
N VAL A 635 -27.85 -27.14 -18.44
CA VAL A 635 -26.85 -26.09 -18.60
C VAL A 635 -27.54 -24.73 -18.50
N GLN A 636 -27.14 -23.91 -17.52
CA GLN A 636 -27.79 -22.64 -17.22
C GLN A 636 -26.79 -21.55 -16.75
N PRO A 637 -26.96 -20.28 -17.15
CA PRO A 637 -26.23 -19.17 -16.58
C PRO A 637 -26.67 -18.89 -15.13
N TYR A 638 -25.78 -18.35 -14.29
CA TYR A 638 -26.12 -18.03 -12.89
C TYR A 638 -25.57 -16.67 -12.41
N ARG A 639 -26.50 -15.72 -12.24
CA ARG A 639 -26.37 -14.50 -11.42
C ARG A 639 -27.76 -13.88 -11.20
N ASN A 640 -28.15 -13.70 -9.94
CA ASN A 640 -29.51 -13.39 -9.45
C ASN A 640 -30.61 -14.39 -9.88
N ARG A 641 -31.70 -14.44 -9.09
CA ARG A 641 -32.73 -15.51 -9.16
C ARG A 641 -33.42 -15.70 -10.53
N PRO A 642 -33.66 -14.67 -11.39
CA PRO A 642 -34.28 -14.90 -12.70
C PRO A 642 -33.39 -15.71 -13.65
N SER A 643 -32.09 -15.38 -13.74
CA SER A 643 -31.16 -16.05 -14.67
C SER A 643 -31.03 -17.55 -14.40
N ALA A 644 -31.14 -17.95 -13.12
CA ALA A 644 -31.04 -19.34 -12.68
C ALA A 644 -32.28 -20.20 -13.01
N GLN A 645 -33.34 -19.61 -13.57
CA GLN A 645 -34.53 -20.31 -14.05
C GLN A 645 -34.52 -20.57 -15.57
N VAL A 646 -33.50 -20.08 -16.28
CA VAL A 646 -33.35 -20.23 -17.73
C VAL A 646 -32.21 -21.20 -18.01
N GLY A 647 -32.48 -22.32 -18.68
CA GLY A 647 -31.48 -23.33 -18.97
C GLY A 647 -31.93 -24.31 -20.06
N VAL A 648 -30.95 -24.98 -20.67
CA VAL A 648 -31.19 -25.98 -21.72
C VAL A 648 -30.86 -27.36 -21.18
N THR A 649 -31.69 -28.34 -21.53
CA THR A 649 -31.54 -29.74 -21.12
C THR A 649 -31.05 -30.57 -22.30
N THR A 650 -29.91 -31.23 -22.14
CA THR A 650 -29.21 -31.93 -23.22
C THR A 650 -28.93 -33.38 -22.83
N ARG A 651 -29.23 -34.33 -23.71
CA ARG A 651 -28.92 -35.75 -23.53
C ARG A 651 -27.50 -36.05 -24.03
N VAL A 652 -26.71 -36.73 -23.22
CA VAL A 652 -25.33 -37.07 -23.57
C VAL A 652 -25.28 -38.43 -24.27
N THR A 653 -24.63 -38.53 -25.43
CA THR A 653 -24.59 -39.73 -26.29
C THR A 653 -23.16 -40.09 -26.72
N ARG A 654 -22.98 -41.28 -27.32
CA ARG A 654 -21.68 -41.73 -27.84
C ARG A 654 -21.49 -41.27 -29.29
N GLY A 655 -20.41 -40.54 -29.57
CA GLY A 655 -20.14 -39.98 -30.90
C GLY A 655 -19.68 -41.01 -31.94
N ALA A 656 -20.14 -40.87 -33.19
CA ALA A 656 -19.67 -41.64 -34.34
C ALA A 656 -18.48 -40.94 -35.04
N ARG A 657 -17.47 -41.70 -35.48
CA ARG A 657 -16.26 -41.17 -36.15
C ARG A 657 -16.53 -40.74 -37.61
N PRO A 658 -15.94 -39.62 -38.10
CA PRO A 658 -15.94 -39.29 -39.52
C PRO A 658 -14.87 -40.07 -40.32
N LEU A 659 -15.13 -40.24 -41.62
CA LEU A 659 -14.26 -40.90 -42.61
C LEU A 659 -13.19 -39.94 -43.18
N ALA A 660 -12.03 -40.47 -43.57
CA ALA A 660 -10.97 -39.75 -44.28
C ALA A 660 -11.00 -40.04 -45.79
N ARG A 661 -10.56 -39.08 -46.62
CA ARG A 661 -10.49 -39.18 -48.10
C ARG A 661 -9.11 -39.66 -48.59
N GLU A 662 -9.11 -40.19 -49.81
CA GLU A 662 -8.00 -40.92 -50.48
C GLU A 662 -7.00 -40.01 -51.27
N ASP A 663 -6.09 -40.70 -51.97
CA ASP A 663 -5.15 -40.27 -53.04
C ASP A 663 -3.72 -39.82 -52.64
N ALA A 664 -2.62 -40.30 -53.25
CA ALA A 664 -2.39 -41.49 -54.07
C ALA A 664 -0.87 -41.88 -54.17
N ARG A 665 -0.54 -43.16 -53.88
CA ARG A 665 0.42 -44.13 -54.55
C ARG A 665 1.73 -43.67 -55.28
N PRO A 666 2.69 -44.60 -55.58
CA PRO A 666 3.47 -45.56 -54.76
C PRO A 666 4.97 -45.58 -55.28
N PRO A 667 5.77 -46.68 -55.32
CA PRO A 667 5.90 -47.93 -54.53
C PRO A 667 7.20 -47.88 -53.66
N ALA A 668 7.92 -48.94 -53.20
CA ALA A 668 7.90 -50.40 -53.37
C ALA A 668 8.46 -51.13 -52.11
N ALA A 669 8.92 -52.39 -52.27
CA ALA A 669 9.62 -53.24 -51.27
C ALA A 669 10.73 -54.08 -51.97
N PRO A 670 11.53 -54.99 -51.34
CA PRO A 670 11.18 -56.06 -50.37
C PRO A 670 11.89 -55.91 -49.00
N GLY A 671 11.68 -56.65 -47.90
CA GLY A 671 11.10 -57.99 -47.64
C GLY A 671 12.21 -59.06 -47.43
N PRO A 672 12.04 -60.13 -46.60
CA PRO A 672 11.24 -60.28 -45.36
C PRO A 672 11.95 -61.09 -44.22
N GLY A 673 11.32 -61.19 -43.03
CA GLY A 673 11.51 -62.30 -42.05
C GLY A 673 11.89 -61.91 -40.60
N ALA A 674 11.62 -62.71 -39.55
CA ALA A 674 10.67 -63.83 -39.40
C ALA A 674 10.48 -64.24 -37.90
N ARG A 675 9.23 -64.23 -37.38
CA ARG A 675 8.67 -65.07 -36.26
C ARG A 675 9.39 -65.05 -34.87
N PRO A 676 8.85 -65.73 -33.82
CA PRO A 676 7.53 -65.54 -33.19
C PRO A 676 7.63 -65.33 -31.64
N GLY A 677 6.49 -65.23 -30.94
CA GLY A 677 6.41 -65.15 -29.45
C GLY A 677 6.57 -66.51 -28.74
N PRO A 678 5.87 -66.82 -27.60
CA PRO A 678 4.79 -66.07 -26.93
C PRO A 678 4.98 -65.90 -25.40
N GLY A 679 4.00 -65.28 -24.73
CA GLY A 679 3.87 -65.32 -23.26
C GLY A 679 3.06 -66.51 -22.75
N ALA A 680 3.00 -66.67 -21.42
CA ALA A 680 2.13 -67.61 -20.71
C ALA A 680 1.25 -66.85 -19.69
N ALA A 681 0.09 -67.42 -19.34
CA ALA A 681 -0.99 -66.75 -18.63
C ALA A 681 -1.37 -67.43 -17.29
N SER A 682 -2.49 -66.98 -16.69
CA SER A 682 -3.11 -67.41 -15.42
C SER A 682 -2.49 -66.82 -14.14
N GLY A 683 -3.23 -66.59 -13.05
CA GLY A 683 -4.65 -66.89 -12.80
C GLY A 683 -5.25 -66.11 -11.62
N SER A 684 -6.52 -66.37 -11.31
CA SER A 684 -7.37 -65.65 -10.35
C SER A 684 -7.01 -65.83 -8.86
N GLY A 685 -7.47 -64.88 -8.03
CA GLY A 685 -7.55 -65.07 -6.58
C GLY A 685 -8.12 -63.84 -5.85
N ALA A 686 -9.26 -64.00 -5.17
CA ALA A 686 -9.85 -62.96 -4.31
C ALA A 686 -9.68 -63.36 -2.83
N ALA A 687 -9.22 -62.43 -1.99
CA ALA A 687 -9.24 -62.57 -0.53
C ALA A 687 -9.16 -61.19 0.17
N SER A 688 -9.84 -61.08 1.30
CA SER A 688 -9.84 -59.92 2.21
C SER A 688 -8.52 -59.77 2.98
N GLY A 689 -8.09 -58.53 3.24
CA GLY A 689 -6.94 -58.22 4.12
C GLY A 689 -7.15 -56.91 4.88
N ALA A 690 -6.77 -56.86 6.15
CA ALA A 690 -7.10 -55.79 7.09
C ALA A 690 -6.25 -54.52 6.94
N ALA A 691 -6.75 -53.39 7.47
CA ALA A 691 -5.98 -52.16 7.61
C ALA A 691 -4.79 -52.34 8.59
N PRO A 692 -3.61 -51.77 8.32
CA PRO A 692 -2.47 -51.86 9.22
C PRO A 692 -2.63 -50.95 10.44
N ALA A 693 -2.32 -51.47 11.63
CA ALA A 693 -2.26 -50.70 12.87
C ALA A 693 -1.08 -49.69 12.86
N PRO A 694 -1.18 -48.55 13.57
CA PRO A 694 -0.09 -47.58 13.62
C PRO A 694 1.16 -48.15 14.30
N ALA A 695 2.31 -47.97 13.66
CA ALA A 695 3.59 -48.41 14.19
C ALA A 695 3.97 -47.62 15.46
N ARG A 696 4.58 -48.32 16.44
CA ARG A 696 5.15 -47.68 17.63
C ARG A 696 6.26 -46.69 17.25
N PRO A 697 6.41 -45.55 17.97
CA PRO A 697 7.51 -44.64 17.72
C PRO A 697 8.86 -45.32 18.01
N SER A 698 9.75 -45.27 17.03
CA SER A 698 11.15 -45.69 17.17
C SER A 698 11.89 -44.71 18.11
N PRO A 699 12.88 -45.14 18.92
CA PRO A 699 13.69 -44.23 19.71
C PRO A 699 14.37 -43.18 18.82
N ALA A 700 14.50 -41.96 19.32
CA ALA A 700 15.04 -40.83 18.57
C ALA A 700 16.45 -41.13 18.05
N ALA A 701 16.68 -40.91 16.74
CA ALA A 701 17.99 -41.02 16.13
C ALA A 701 18.98 -40.04 16.82
N PRO A 702 20.25 -40.43 17.02
CA PRO A 702 21.24 -39.54 17.60
C PRO A 702 21.44 -38.30 16.72
N ALA A 703 21.70 -37.15 17.35
CA ALA A 703 21.93 -35.89 16.64
C ALA A 703 23.10 -36.02 15.64
N PRO A 704 22.98 -35.44 14.43
CA PRO A 704 24.02 -35.54 13.41
C PRO A 704 25.32 -34.89 13.87
N ARG A 705 26.44 -35.57 13.65
CA ARG A 705 27.77 -35.06 14.02
C ARG A 705 28.25 -34.08 12.94
N VAL A 706 28.48 -32.83 13.29
CA VAL A 706 29.02 -31.83 12.36
C VAL A 706 30.44 -31.44 12.79
N ALA A 707 31.43 -31.75 11.94
CA ALA A 707 32.81 -31.31 12.11
C ALA A 707 33.05 -30.10 11.20
N LEU A 708 33.17 -28.91 11.81
CA LEU A 708 33.45 -27.64 11.12
C LEU A 708 34.96 -27.42 10.94
N ARG A 709 35.35 -26.88 9.79
CA ARG A 709 36.70 -26.41 9.47
C ARG A 709 36.60 -25.05 8.77
N HIS A 710 37.34 -24.06 9.25
CA HIS A 710 37.45 -22.75 8.59
C HIS A 710 38.81 -22.63 7.86
N ALA A 711 38.83 -21.84 6.79
CA ALA A 711 40.04 -21.48 6.05
C ALA A 711 39.91 -20.01 5.61
N GLY A 712 40.53 -19.10 6.36
CA GLY A 712 40.18 -17.68 6.28
C GLY A 712 38.70 -17.48 6.64
N ASN A 713 37.99 -16.70 5.84
CA ASN A 713 36.54 -16.50 5.98
C ASN A 713 35.69 -17.62 5.33
N ARG A 714 36.27 -18.69 4.78
CA ARG A 714 35.52 -19.79 4.14
C ARG A 714 35.26 -20.93 5.13
N PHE A 715 34.02 -21.35 5.24
CA PHE A 715 33.56 -22.43 6.12
C PHE A 715 33.32 -23.72 5.34
N TYR A 716 33.83 -24.81 5.88
CA TYR A 716 33.70 -26.17 5.40
C TYR A 716 33.16 -27.05 6.51
N ALA A 717 32.39 -28.08 6.17
CA ALA A 717 31.83 -29.00 7.16
C ALA A 717 31.82 -30.43 6.64
N ARG A 718 32.02 -31.38 7.56
CA ARG A 718 31.65 -32.78 7.37
C ARG A 718 30.43 -33.07 8.24
N VAL A 719 29.34 -33.53 7.63
CA VAL A 719 28.15 -34.00 8.34
C VAL A 719 28.16 -35.53 8.37
N ASN A 720 28.07 -36.09 9.57
CA ASN A 720 28.25 -37.52 9.86
C ASN A 720 29.55 -38.06 9.22
N GLU A 721 29.48 -39.19 8.52
CA GLU A 721 30.62 -39.80 7.80
C GLU A 721 30.70 -39.34 6.33
N GLY A 722 29.97 -38.28 5.96
CA GLY A 722 29.93 -37.75 4.60
C GLY A 722 31.26 -37.12 4.12
N PRO A 723 31.30 -36.63 2.87
CA PRO A 723 32.43 -35.84 2.38
C PRO A 723 32.45 -34.45 3.05
N GLU A 724 33.62 -33.81 3.07
CA GLU A 724 33.71 -32.39 3.45
C GLU A 724 33.09 -31.53 2.34
N ARG A 725 32.21 -30.60 2.72
CA ARG A 725 31.42 -29.73 1.83
C ARG A 725 31.65 -28.28 2.18
N TYR A 726 31.69 -27.41 1.17
CA TYR A 726 31.78 -25.96 1.35
C TYR A 726 30.41 -25.41 1.78
N VAL A 727 30.36 -24.79 2.97
CA VAL A 727 29.13 -24.32 3.62
C VAL A 727 28.80 -22.89 3.20
N GLY A 728 29.79 -22.01 3.18
CA GLY A 728 29.63 -20.59 2.88
C GLY A 728 30.89 -19.79 3.20
N THR A 729 30.87 -18.51 2.84
CA THR A 729 31.89 -17.52 3.18
C THR A 729 31.28 -16.52 4.15
N GLU A 730 31.97 -16.22 5.25
CA GLU A 730 31.60 -15.10 6.14
C GLU A 730 31.69 -13.78 5.38
N VAL A 731 30.60 -13.03 5.42
CA VAL A 731 30.47 -11.69 4.85
C VAL A 731 29.94 -10.72 5.89
N THR A 732 30.21 -9.43 5.68
CA THR A 732 29.59 -8.34 6.42
C THR A 732 28.65 -7.58 5.49
N TYR A 733 27.42 -7.34 5.92
CA TYR A 733 26.42 -6.58 5.17
C TYR A 733 25.71 -5.61 6.10
N LEU A 734 25.90 -4.30 5.85
CA LEU A 734 25.61 -3.26 6.84
C LEU A 734 26.33 -3.61 8.15
N ASP A 735 25.62 -3.58 9.29
CA ASP A 735 26.18 -3.85 10.61
C ASP A 735 26.18 -5.34 11.00
N ARG A 736 25.80 -6.25 10.08
CA ARG A 736 25.58 -7.68 10.37
C ARG A 736 26.65 -8.56 9.74
N ARG A 737 26.99 -9.67 10.41
CA ARG A 737 27.84 -10.76 9.91
C ARG A 737 27.07 -12.07 9.85
N GLY A 738 27.54 -12.96 8.97
CA GLY A 738 26.91 -14.26 8.71
C GLY A 738 27.50 -14.92 7.47
N LEU A 739 27.12 -16.17 7.22
CA LEU A 739 27.48 -16.95 6.05
C LEU A 739 26.70 -16.54 4.79
N MET A 740 27.41 -16.49 3.66
CA MET A 740 26.89 -16.40 2.30
C MET A 740 27.36 -17.61 1.47
N ASN A 741 26.43 -18.30 0.81
CA ASN A 741 26.75 -19.30 -0.22
C ASN A 741 26.03 -18.94 -1.52
N VAL A 742 26.80 -18.68 -2.56
CA VAL A 742 26.34 -18.44 -3.94
C VAL A 742 27.18 -19.25 -4.95
N GLU A 743 27.95 -20.23 -4.47
CA GLU A 743 28.81 -21.05 -5.32
C GLU A 743 28.02 -22.21 -5.94
N ALA A 744 27.95 -22.22 -7.26
CA ALA A 744 27.38 -23.30 -8.05
C ALA A 744 28.26 -24.55 -7.98
N GLN A 745 27.98 -25.44 -7.01
CA GLN A 745 28.71 -26.70 -6.85
C GLN A 745 28.31 -27.71 -7.93
N ALA A 746 29.28 -28.48 -8.43
CA ALA A 746 29.08 -29.40 -9.55
C ALA A 746 27.99 -30.45 -9.26
N GLY A 747 27.03 -30.61 -10.18
CA GLY A 747 25.89 -31.51 -10.01
C GLY A 747 24.75 -30.99 -9.10
N ALA A 748 24.88 -29.78 -8.55
CA ALA A 748 23.91 -29.17 -7.63
C ALA A 748 23.41 -27.79 -8.10
N VAL A 749 23.18 -27.67 -9.40
CA VAL A 749 22.60 -26.48 -10.05
C VAL A 749 21.28 -26.88 -10.71
N TYR A 750 20.27 -26.00 -10.64
CA TYR A 750 19.00 -26.15 -11.34
C TYR A 750 19.20 -26.15 -12.87
N ALA A 751 18.71 -27.20 -13.53
CA ALA A 751 18.72 -27.34 -14.99
C ALA A 751 17.32 -27.76 -15.49
N ALA A 752 16.67 -26.90 -16.26
CA ALA A 752 15.29 -27.11 -16.72
C ALA A 752 15.12 -28.38 -17.56
N GLU A 753 16.16 -28.77 -18.30
CA GLU A 753 16.20 -29.98 -19.14
C GLU A 753 15.86 -31.24 -18.33
N ALA A 754 16.36 -31.35 -17.11
CA ALA A 754 16.14 -32.51 -16.23
C ALA A 754 14.69 -32.62 -15.73
N HIS A 755 13.94 -31.51 -15.72
CA HIS A 755 12.59 -31.43 -15.17
C HIS A 755 11.51 -31.17 -16.24
N ARG A 756 11.89 -30.94 -17.51
CA ARG A 756 10.95 -30.62 -18.60
C ARG A 756 9.91 -31.72 -18.84
N HIS A 757 10.27 -33.00 -18.64
CA HIS A 757 9.33 -34.12 -18.79
C HIS A 757 8.21 -34.12 -17.75
N SER A 758 8.50 -33.75 -16.49
CA SER A 758 7.52 -33.78 -15.40
C SER A 758 6.79 -32.44 -15.18
N LEU A 759 7.44 -31.31 -15.45
CA LEU A 759 6.92 -29.97 -15.17
C LEU A 759 6.51 -29.21 -16.45
N GLY A 760 6.86 -29.73 -17.63
CA GLY A 760 6.62 -29.06 -18.91
C GLY A 760 7.34 -27.72 -18.98
N HIS A 761 6.68 -26.72 -19.57
CA HIS A 761 7.21 -25.37 -19.71
C HIS A 761 7.46 -24.66 -18.35
N TRP A 762 6.86 -25.13 -17.25
CA TRP A 762 7.14 -24.57 -15.92
C TRP A 762 8.60 -24.75 -15.47
N ALA A 763 9.33 -25.70 -16.06
CA ALA A 763 10.77 -25.82 -15.85
C ALA A 763 11.55 -24.64 -16.46
N GLU A 764 11.09 -24.06 -17.57
CA GLU A 764 11.78 -22.97 -18.28
C GLU A 764 11.56 -21.63 -17.59
N VAL A 765 10.32 -21.32 -17.19
CA VAL A 765 9.92 -19.99 -16.71
C VAL A 765 10.55 -19.58 -15.38
N ILE A 766 11.04 -20.54 -14.58
CA ILE A 766 11.77 -20.25 -13.34
C ILE A 766 13.28 -20.07 -13.53
N VAL A 767 13.84 -20.41 -14.71
CA VAL A 767 15.29 -20.31 -14.98
C VAL A 767 15.81 -18.88 -14.82
N PRO A 768 15.20 -17.83 -15.39
CA PRO A 768 15.82 -16.50 -15.36
C PRO A 768 15.92 -15.92 -13.95
N THR A 769 14.91 -16.11 -13.09
CA THR A 769 14.99 -15.74 -11.67
C THR A 769 15.97 -16.64 -10.91
N ALA A 770 15.99 -17.95 -11.13
CA ALA A 770 16.96 -18.86 -10.50
C ALA A 770 18.42 -18.48 -10.81
N MET A 771 18.71 -18.11 -12.05
CA MET A 771 20.03 -17.65 -12.47
C MET A 771 20.39 -16.29 -11.86
N ALA A 772 19.41 -15.39 -11.76
CA ALA A 772 19.57 -14.06 -11.18
C ALA A 772 19.75 -14.06 -9.64
N GLU A 773 19.14 -15.02 -8.93
CA GLU A 773 19.29 -15.18 -7.47
C GLU A 773 20.61 -15.87 -7.08
N SER A 774 20.89 -17.02 -7.70
CA SER A 774 21.84 -17.99 -7.15
C SER A 774 22.72 -18.68 -8.19
N ARG A 775 22.63 -18.26 -9.46
CA ARG A 775 23.12 -19.05 -10.61
C ARG A 775 22.53 -20.47 -10.63
N GLY A 776 21.34 -20.66 -10.04
CA GLY A 776 20.65 -21.93 -9.88
C GLY A 776 21.17 -22.84 -8.76
N ALA A 777 22.07 -22.41 -7.88
CA ALA A 777 22.67 -23.28 -6.86
C ALA A 777 21.66 -23.73 -5.77
N TYR A 778 21.39 -25.05 -5.65
CA TYR A 778 20.49 -25.60 -4.62
C TYR A 778 20.97 -25.39 -3.18
N THR A 779 22.27 -25.10 -3.02
CA THR A 779 22.95 -24.82 -1.74
C THR A 779 22.96 -23.33 -1.37
N CYS A 780 22.35 -22.47 -2.19
CA CYS A 780 22.41 -21.03 -1.96
C CYS A 780 21.76 -20.65 -0.63
N LEU A 781 22.46 -19.86 0.18
CA LEU A 781 22.01 -19.47 1.52
C LEU A 781 22.63 -18.14 1.97
N ASN A 782 21.89 -17.38 2.77
CA ASN A 782 22.39 -16.22 3.52
C ASN A 782 21.86 -16.26 4.95
N THR A 783 22.65 -15.86 5.95
CA THR A 783 22.24 -15.85 7.38
C THR A 783 22.36 -14.49 8.06
N TYR A 784 23.02 -13.52 7.40
CA TYR A 784 23.27 -12.17 7.90
C TYR A 784 22.12 -11.18 7.64
N ASP A 785 21.12 -11.56 6.84
CA ASP A 785 20.12 -10.62 6.33
C ASP A 785 18.97 -10.38 7.35
N ARG A 786 17.99 -9.56 6.98
CA ARG A 786 16.81 -9.29 7.83
C ARG A 786 15.93 -10.52 8.07
N ALA A 787 16.10 -11.59 7.30
CA ALA A 787 15.35 -12.83 7.45
C ALA A 787 15.98 -13.81 8.44
N ALA A 788 17.20 -13.53 8.94
CA ALA A 788 18.09 -14.42 9.70
C ALA A 788 18.52 -15.70 8.95
N PHE A 789 17.74 -16.13 7.95
CA PHE A 789 18.04 -17.24 7.07
C PHE A 789 17.30 -17.08 5.75
N THR A 790 18.02 -17.23 4.64
CA THR A 790 17.47 -17.51 3.31
C THR A 790 18.09 -18.78 2.75
N PHE A 791 17.34 -19.55 1.95
CA PHE A 791 17.83 -20.83 1.42
C PHE A 791 17.19 -21.27 0.09
N GLY A 792 17.98 -22.02 -0.67
CA GLY A 792 17.62 -22.65 -1.93
C GLY A 792 17.87 -21.76 -3.14
N PHE A 793 17.71 -22.33 -4.34
CA PHE A 793 18.12 -21.67 -5.59
C PHE A 793 17.30 -20.42 -5.98
N LEU A 794 16.25 -20.08 -5.20
CA LEU A 794 15.46 -18.85 -5.30
C LEU A 794 15.51 -18.01 -3.99
N GLN A 795 16.50 -18.25 -3.12
CA GLN A 795 16.73 -17.53 -1.85
C GLN A 795 15.46 -17.29 -1.01
N TRP A 796 14.72 -18.36 -0.69
CA TRP A 796 13.49 -18.24 0.10
C TRP A 796 13.80 -17.79 1.53
N ALA A 797 13.09 -16.77 2.03
CA ALA A 797 13.33 -16.14 3.33
C ALA A 797 12.49 -16.73 4.49
N ALA A 798 13.03 -16.77 5.71
CA ALA A 798 12.37 -17.32 6.91
C ALA A 798 11.42 -16.37 7.67
N HIS A 799 11.46 -15.05 7.41
CA HIS A 799 10.68 -14.05 8.17
C HIS A 799 9.19 -13.95 7.79
N THR A 800 8.70 -14.73 6.83
CA THR A 800 7.32 -14.61 6.32
C THR A 800 6.44 -15.78 6.78
N PRO A 801 5.48 -15.57 7.72
CA PRO A 801 4.51 -16.60 8.09
C PRO A 801 3.77 -17.16 6.88
N ASN A 802 3.59 -18.49 6.83
CA ASN A 802 2.86 -19.20 5.78
C ASN A 802 3.33 -18.96 4.32
N ALA A 803 4.59 -18.57 4.13
CA ALA A 803 5.19 -18.40 2.80
C ALA A 803 6.67 -18.80 2.80
N ASN A 804 7.30 -18.68 1.62
CA ASN A 804 8.76 -18.72 1.46
C ASN A 804 9.42 -19.93 2.16
N PHE A 805 10.47 -19.71 2.94
CA PHE A 805 11.26 -20.79 3.54
C PHE A 805 10.45 -21.61 4.55
N VAL A 806 9.44 -21.04 5.21
CA VAL A 806 8.62 -21.78 6.18
C VAL A 806 7.82 -22.87 5.47
N CYS A 807 7.21 -22.54 4.33
CA CYS A 807 6.47 -23.51 3.52
C CYS A 807 7.38 -24.53 2.81
N LEU A 808 8.58 -24.11 2.39
CA LEU A 808 9.61 -25.03 1.91
C LEU A 808 10.04 -26.00 3.02
N LEU A 809 10.40 -25.50 4.20
CA LEU A 809 10.85 -26.29 5.34
C LEU A 809 9.77 -27.29 5.79
N ARG A 810 8.48 -26.92 5.81
CA ARG A 810 7.38 -27.88 6.04
C ARG A 810 7.38 -29.03 5.03
N LYS A 811 7.65 -28.77 3.74
CA LYS A 811 7.78 -29.81 2.71
C LYS A 811 9.04 -30.66 2.91
N LEU A 812 10.17 -30.04 3.25
CA LEU A 812 11.43 -30.73 3.49
C LEU A 812 11.33 -31.66 4.72
N LEU A 813 10.71 -31.21 5.81
CA LEU A 813 10.49 -32.00 7.02
C LEU A 813 9.52 -33.18 6.85
N ALA A 814 8.79 -33.25 5.73
CA ALA A 814 7.98 -34.41 5.35
C ALA A 814 8.79 -35.48 4.57
N LEU A 815 10.04 -35.19 4.17
CA LEU A 815 10.92 -36.16 3.50
C LEU A 815 11.54 -37.14 4.50
N PRO A 816 11.75 -38.42 4.16
CA PRO A 816 12.37 -39.39 5.05
C PRO A 816 13.77 -38.98 5.56
N SER A 817 14.56 -38.29 4.72
CA SER A 817 15.89 -37.79 5.07
C SER A 817 15.89 -36.68 6.12
N ALA A 818 14.74 -36.05 6.40
CA ALA A 818 14.61 -35.05 7.45
C ALA A 818 14.94 -35.60 8.85
N ALA A 819 14.56 -36.85 9.14
CA ALA A 819 14.85 -37.47 10.43
C ALA A 819 16.35 -37.75 10.65
N THR A 820 17.14 -37.86 9.58
CA THR A 820 18.59 -38.06 9.64
C THR A 820 19.34 -36.74 9.85
N LEU A 821 18.92 -35.69 9.15
CA LEU A 821 19.61 -34.40 9.17
C LEU A 821 19.06 -33.41 10.20
N PHE A 822 17.79 -33.53 10.59
CA PHE A 822 17.09 -32.67 11.55
C PHE A 822 16.17 -33.49 12.49
N PRO A 823 16.70 -34.47 13.26
CA PRO A 823 15.92 -35.31 14.17
C PRO A 823 15.16 -34.54 15.26
N GLU A 824 15.63 -33.35 15.62
CA GLU A 824 15.01 -32.43 16.57
C GLU A 824 13.81 -31.66 16.00
N LEU A 825 13.68 -31.55 14.67
CA LEU A 825 12.53 -30.90 14.03
C LEU A 825 11.42 -31.91 13.73
N THR A 826 10.18 -31.44 13.81
CA THR A 826 8.98 -32.23 13.50
C THR A 826 7.86 -31.33 13.02
N LEU A 827 6.84 -31.94 12.41
CA LEU A 827 5.57 -31.26 12.16
C LEU A 827 4.56 -31.60 13.27
N VAL A 828 3.87 -30.58 13.78
CA VAL A 828 2.69 -30.68 14.65
C VAL A 828 1.58 -29.87 14.01
N ASP A 829 0.45 -30.49 13.66
CA ASP A 829 -0.65 -29.85 12.92
C ASP A 829 -0.19 -29.11 11.64
N GLY A 830 0.80 -29.68 10.96
CA GLY A 830 1.44 -29.10 9.76
C GLY A 830 2.41 -27.94 10.02
N ARG A 831 2.69 -27.61 11.29
CA ARG A 831 3.59 -26.52 11.72
C ARG A 831 4.95 -27.03 12.14
N VAL A 832 5.99 -26.23 11.88
CA VAL A 832 7.36 -26.55 12.31
C VAL A 832 7.47 -26.46 13.84
N ALA A 833 7.95 -27.53 14.47
CA ALA A 833 8.13 -27.64 15.92
C ALA A 833 9.46 -28.30 16.29
N LEU A 834 10.02 -27.90 17.42
CA LEU A 834 11.18 -28.51 18.05
C LEU A 834 10.72 -29.61 19.03
N ARG A 835 11.28 -30.83 18.91
CA ARG A 835 11.08 -31.93 19.86
C ARG A 835 11.87 -31.67 21.13
N GLY A 836 11.25 -31.89 22.29
CA GLY A 836 11.90 -31.77 23.60
C GLY A 836 11.24 -32.66 24.64
N GLY A 837 11.95 -32.91 25.76
CA GLY A 837 11.48 -33.79 26.83
C GLY A 837 10.20 -33.34 27.54
N GLY A 838 9.84 -32.05 27.42
CA GLY A 838 8.58 -31.48 27.92
C GLY A 838 7.45 -31.42 26.89
N GLY A 839 7.60 -32.09 25.73
CA GLY A 839 6.67 -32.00 24.59
C GLY A 839 7.18 -31.10 23.45
N PRO A 840 6.49 -31.09 22.29
CA PRO A 840 6.92 -30.33 21.12
C PRO A 840 6.64 -28.82 21.28
N ARG A 841 7.65 -27.99 21.01
CA ARG A 841 7.55 -26.52 21.02
C ARG A 841 7.42 -25.99 19.60
N LEU A 842 6.29 -25.38 19.26
CA LEU A 842 6.10 -24.71 17.97
C LEU A 842 7.17 -23.63 17.73
N LEU A 843 7.73 -23.60 16.52
CA LEU A 843 8.70 -22.59 16.08
C LEU A 843 8.05 -21.49 15.21
N GLU A 844 6.83 -21.72 14.73
CA GLU A 844 6.09 -20.78 13.88
C GLU A 844 4.58 -20.84 14.12
N SER A 845 3.90 -19.78 13.67
CA SER A 845 2.46 -19.56 13.79
C SER A 845 1.96 -18.75 12.59
N ASP A 846 0.64 -18.54 12.48
CA ASP A 846 0.05 -17.67 11.45
C ASP A 846 0.48 -16.20 11.52
N GLN A 847 1.07 -15.77 12.64
CA GLN A 847 1.38 -14.36 12.91
C GLN A 847 2.88 -14.09 13.10
N SER A 848 3.70 -15.13 13.34
CA SER A 848 5.11 -14.97 13.65
C SER A 848 5.93 -16.22 13.34
N THR A 849 7.14 -15.99 12.81
CA THR A 849 8.21 -16.97 12.62
C THR A 849 9.43 -16.67 13.48
N ALA A 850 9.35 -15.73 14.44
CA ALA A 850 10.47 -15.31 15.27
C ALA A 850 11.19 -16.46 16.01
N PRO A 851 10.48 -17.47 16.59
CA PRO A 851 11.15 -18.59 17.23
C PRO A 851 11.87 -19.53 16.24
N LEU A 852 11.42 -19.61 14.99
CA LEU A 852 12.11 -20.33 13.91
C LEU A 852 13.35 -19.55 13.45
N MET A 853 13.25 -18.23 13.26
CA MET A 853 14.40 -17.39 12.92
C MET A 853 15.50 -17.51 13.98
N ALA A 854 15.16 -17.35 15.26
CA ALA A 854 16.09 -17.50 16.38
C ALA A 854 16.63 -18.94 16.56
N TRP A 855 16.02 -19.96 15.93
CA TRP A 855 16.58 -21.31 15.88
C TRP A 855 17.51 -21.53 14.68
N LEU A 856 17.34 -20.76 13.60
CA LEU A 856 18.20 -20.81 12.40
C LEU A 856 19.47 -19.97 12.58
N ASN A 857 19.32 -18.77 13.17
CA ASN A 857 20.40 -17.90 13.61
C ASN A 857 19.87 -16.97 14.73
N ASP A 858 20.44 -17.04 15.93
CA ASP A 858 20.04 -16.21 17.08
C ASP A 858 20.77 -14.87 17.16
N THR A 859 21.97 -14.76 16.59
CA THR A 859 22.82 -13.56 16.65
C THR A 859 23.34 -13.14 15.25
N PRO A 860 23.03 -11.93 14.76
CA PRO A 860 23.50 -11.45 13.46
C PRO A 860 24.87 -10.74 13.52
N ASP A 861 25.62 -10.88 14.62
CA ASP A 861 26.79 -10.05 14.94
C ASP A 861 28.14 -10.76 14.66
N SER A 862 28.12 -12.10 14.56
CA SER A 862 29.24 -12.99 14.25
C SER A 862 28.75 -14.30 13.61
N VAL A 863 29.62 -15.01 12.88
CA VAL A 863 29.32 -16.39 12.44
C VAL A 863 29.54 -17.36 13.59
N ASP A 864 28.45 -17.72 14.24
CA ASP A 864 28.49 -18.57 15.42
C ASP A 864 28.47 -20.07 15.08
N ARG A 865 28.92 -20.90 16.02
CA ARG A 865 29.11 -22.34 15.79
C ARG A 865 27.79 -23.04 15.43
N ASP A 866 26.67 -22.58 15.98
CA ASP A 866 25.38 -23.21 15.77
C ASP A 866 24.75 -22.79 14.44
N GLU A 867 24.88 -21.52 14.03
CA GLU A 867 24.56 -21.04 12.68
C GLU A 867 25.31 -21.88 11.62
N ALA A 868 26.63 -22.02 11.77
CA ALA A 868 27.47 -22.78 10.85
C ALA A 868 27.10 -24.28 10.81
N GLN A 869 26.65 -24.87 11.93
CA GLN A 869 26.15 -26.25 11.97
C GLN A 869 24.80 -26.40 11.25
N VAL A 870 23.86 -25.48 11.45
CA VAL A 870 22.56 -25.49 10.77
C VAL A 870 22.74 -25.30 9.27
N ALA A 871 23.54 -24.31 8.84
CA ALA A 871 23.88 -24.07 7.45
C ALA A 871 24.55 -25.31 6.81
N ALA A 872 25.51 -25.93 7.50
CA ALA A 872 26.17 -27.15 7.03
C ALA A 872 25.19 -28.29 6.77
N ARG A 873 24.20 -28.50 7.64
CA ARG A 873 23.18 -29.56 7.50
C ARG A 873 22.26 -29.32 6.31
N PHE A 874 21.87 -28.07 6.04
CA PHE A 874 21.08 -27.72 4.85
C PHE A 874 21.86 -27.86 3.54
N VAL A 875 23.14 -27.44 3.52
CA VAL A 875 24.06 -27.68 2.39
C VAL A 875 24.25 -29.18 2.15
N ASP A 876 24.41 -29.96 3.22
CA ASP A 876 24.53 -31.41 3.14
C ASP A 876 23.26 -32.06 2.57
N TRP A 877 22.08 -31.57 2.98
CA TRP A 877 20.79 -32.03 2.43
C TRP A 877 20.69 -31.77 0.93
N ALA A 878 21.02 -30.56 0.48
CA ALA A 878 20.98 -30.17 -0.93
C ALA A 878 21.93 -30.96 -1.82
N LEU A 879 23.11 -31.32 -1.32
CA LEU A 879 24.11 -32.06 -2.07
C LEU A 879 23.87 -33.58 -2.03
N GLY A 880 23.56 -34.13 -0.85
CA GLY A 880 23.42 -35.57 -0.63
C GLY A 880 22.14 -36.20 -1.17
N TYR A 881 21.03 -35.45 -1.21
CA TYR A 881 19.70 -36.04 -1.33
C TYR A 881 18.94 -35.48 -2.54
N ALA A 882 18.61 -36.36 -3.49
CA ALA A 882 17.95 -35.98 -4.73
C ALA A 882 16.49 -35.53 -4.50
N GLU A 883 15.81 -36.14 -3.54
CA GLU A 883 14.44 -35.81 -3.14
C GLU A 883 14.35 -34.41 -2.51
N HIS A 884 15.40 -33.95 -1.82
CA HIS A 884 15.47 -32.58 -1.30
C HIS A 884 15.59 -31.56 -2.44
N ARG A 885 16.42 -31.83 -3.47
CA ARG A 885 16.50 -30.98 -4.68
C ARG A 885 15.17 -30.96 -5.42
N GLN A 886 14.54 -32.12 -5.63
CA GLN A 886 13.23 -32.20 -6.28
C GLN A 886 12.16 -31.42 -5.48
N ALA A 887 12.14 -31.53 -4.15
CA ALA A 887 11.21 -30.77 -3.31
C ALA A 887 11.40 -29.24 -3.40
N GLN A 888 12.65 -28.75 -3.57
CA GLN A 888 12.88 -27.33 -3.88
C GLN A 888 12.28 -26.94 -5.24
N VAL A 889 12.43 -27.78 -6.27
CA VAL A 889 11.88 -27.51 -7.62
C VAL A 889 10.35 -27.54 -7.62
N ASP A 890 9.75 -28.54 -7.00
CA ASP A 890 8.29 -28.67 -6.90
C ASP A 890 7.68 -27.50 -6.14
N PHE A 891 8.34 -27.03 -5.07
CA PHE A 891 7.94 -25.84 -4.35
C PHE A 891 8.08 -24.57 -5.22
N ALA A 892 9.20 -24.40 -5.91
CA ALA A 892 9.44 -23.26 -6.81
C ALA A 892 8.38 -23.17 -7.92
N VAL A 893 8.05 -24.30 -8.56
CA VAL A 893 6.99 -24.34 -9.60
C VAL A 893 5.59 -24.16 -9.02
N ALA A 894 5.30 -24.66 -7.81
CA ALA A 894 4.02 -24.41 -7.16
C ALA A 894 3.82 -22.92 -6.82
N GLU A 895 4.85 -22.27 -6.29
CA GLU A 895 4.81 -20.82 -6.03
C GLU A 895 4.78 -20.01 -7.32
N ALA A 896 5.54 -20.39 -8.36
CA ALA A 896 5.47 -19.74 -9.67
C ALA A 896 4.05 -19.82 -10.26
N LYS A 897 3.41 -21.00 -10.24
CA LYS A 897 2.01 -21.18 -10.66
C LYS A 897 1.06 -20.26 -9.91
N ARG A 898 1.13 -20.25 -8.57
CA ARG A 898 0.29 -19.43 -7.69
C ARG A 898 0.49 -17.93 -7.96
N ALA A 899 1.74 -17.49 -8.01
CA ALA A 899 2.11 -16.09 -8.16
C ALA A 899 1.79 -15.58 -9.57
N MET A 900 2.19 -16.29 -10.62
CA MET A 900 1.93 -15.91 -12.02
C MET A 900 0.44 -15.86 -12.35
N ALA A 901 -0.39 -16.78 -11.82
CA ALA A 901 -1.84 -16.70 -11.96
C ALA A 901 -2.42 -15.43 -11.30
N GLY A 902 -1.89 -15.03 -10.14
CA GLY A 902 -2.24 -13.77 -9.48
C GLY A 902 -1.78 -12.54 -10.28
N TYR A 903 -0.56 -12.57 -10.83
CA TYR A 903 0.01 -11.48 -11.63
C TYR A 903 -0.71 -11.32 -12.97
N ALA A 904 -1.11 -12.41 -13.63
CA ALA A 904 -1.86 -12.34 -14.88
C ALA A 904 -3.22 -11.66 -14.70
N ARG A 905 -3.97 -12.02 -13.65
CA ARG A 905 -5.21 -11.32 -13.29
C ARG A 905 -4.97 -9.85 -12.88
N ARG A 906 -3.93 -9.58 -12.09
CA ARG A 906 -3.65 -8.24 -11.55
C ARG A 906 -3.16 -7.24 -12.60
N TYR A 907 -2.41 -7.69 -13.60
CA TYR A 907 -1.75 -6.83 -14.59
C TYR A 907 -2.30 -6.99 -16.02
N GLY A 908 -3.36 -7.79 -16.22
CA GLY A 908 -3.94 -8.01 -17.54
C GLY A 908 -3.05 -8.81 -18.49
N LEU A 909 -2.35 -9.83 -17.96
CA LEU A 909 -1.41 -10.67 -18.72
C LEU A 909 -1.98 -12.06 -19.06
N ASP A 910 -3.30 -12.20 -19.03
CA ASP A 910 -3.98 -13.37 -19.60
C ASP A 910 -3.87 -13.30 -21.14
N GLY A 911 -3.38 -14.37 -21.77
CA GLY A 911 -2.97 -14.36 -23.18
C GLY A 911 -1.66 -13.62 -23.48
N ALA A 912 -0.93 -13.11 -22.48
CA ALA A 912 0.39 -12.52 -22.71
C ALA A 912 1.48 -13.59 -22.86
N GLY A 913 2.56 -13.23 -23.57
CA GLY A 913 3.73 -14.09 -23.77
C GLY A 913 4.45 -14.44 -22.47
N ASP A 914 4.97 -15.67 -22.42
CA ASP A 914 5.73 -16.22 -21.29
C ASP A 914 6.87 -15.30 -20.81
N GLU A 915 7.53 -14.58 -21.72
CA GLU A 915 8.64 -13.67 -21.46
C GLU A 915 8.23 -12.45 -20.59
N LEU A 916 7.01 -11.94 -20.78
CA LEU A 916 6.49 -10.81 -20.00
C LEU A 916 6.11 -11.23 -18.59
N LEU A 917 5.50 -12.41 -18.45
CA LEU A 917 5.06 -12.91 -17.15
C LEU A 917 6.25 -13.36 -16.29
N VAL A 918 7.32 -13.88 -16.90
CA VAL A 918 8.61 -14.13 -16.25
C VAL A 918 9.24 -12.82 -15.75
N ALA A 919 9.31 -11.79 -16.59
CA ALA A 919 9.88 -10.49 -16.17
C ALA A 919 9.08 -9.87 -15.00
N VAL A 920 7.74 -9.92 -15.05
CA VAL A 920 6.88 -9.46 -13.95
C VAL A 920 7.05 -10.31 -12.69
N ALA A 921 7.15 -11.64 -12.82
CA ALA A 921 7.38 -12.51 -11.67
C ALA A 921 8.70 -12.20 -10.96
N ASP A 922 9.79 -11.96 -11.71
CA ASP A 922 11.08 -11.56 -11.14
C ASP A 922 11.01 -10.22 -10.40
N ILE A 923 10.40 -9.20 -11.02
CA ILE A 923 10.20 -7.87 -10.41
C ILE A 923 9.47 -8.00 -9.07
N ARG A 924 8.46 -8.88 -8.99
CA ARG A 924 7.66 -9.11 -7.79
C ARG A 924 8.33 -9.99 -6.75
N HIS A 925 9.16 -10.94 -7.17
CA HIS A 925 9.98 -11.78 -6.28
C HIS A 925 11.04 -10.94 -5.57
N GLN A 926 11.82 -10.16 -6.33
CA GLN A 926 12.88 -9.30 -5.80
C GLN A 926 12.36 -7.99 -5.18
N GLY A 927 11.15 -7.55 -5.54
CA GLY A 927 10.60 -6.26 -5.12
C GLY A 927 11.20 -5.05 -5.85
N ARG A 928 11.65 -5.21 -7.10
CA ARG A 928 12.32 -4.14 -7.88
C ARG A 928 11.41 -2.96 -8.24
N ALA A 929 10.09 -3.14 -8.30
CA ALA A 929 9.15 -2.08 -8.64
C ALA A 929 7.72 -2.28 -8.07
N GLY A 930 7.02 -1.15 -7.90
CA GLY A 930 5.62 -1.10 -7.52
C GLY A 930 4.65 -1.42 -8.67
N SER A 931 3.40 -1.75 -8.35
CA SER A 931 2.39 -2.13 -9.35
C SER A 931 2.09 -1.03 -10.38
N ALA A 932 2.17 0.24 -10.01
CA ALA A 932 1.98 1.36 -10.95
C ALA A 932 3.10 1.39 -12.02
N GLN A 933 4.37 1.21 -11.61
CA GLN A 933 5.51 1.18 -12.53
C GLN A 933 5.42 -0.01 -13.49
N ILE A 934 4.99 -1.18 -13.00
CA ILE A 934 4.74 -2.37 -13.83
C ILE A 934 3.66 -2.09 -14.89
N LEU A 935 2.52 -1.49 -14.48
CA LEU A 935 1.44 -1.13 -15.41
C LEU A 935 1.86 -0.07 -16.44
N THR A 936 2.72 0.88 -16.07
CA THR A 936 3.30 1.85 -17.02
C THR A 936 4.26 1.17 -18.00
N ALA A 937 5.14 0.29 -17.53
CA ALA A 937 6.06 -0.46 -18.39
C ALA A 937 5.31 -1.37 -19.38
N LEU A 938 4.21 -2.00 -18.95
CA LEU A 938 3.35 -2.82 -19.80
C LEU A 938 2.63 -2.05 -20.92
N ARG A 939 2.60 -0.71 -20.86
CA ARG A 939 2.03 0.18 -21.90
C ARG A 939 3.08 0.78 -22.82
N ALA A 940 4.37 0.46 -22.62
CA ALA A 940 5.45 0.92 -23.49
C ALA A 940 5.41 0.25 -24.87
N ALA A 941 6.08 0.84 -25.86
CA ALA A 941 6.20 0.26 -27.20
C ALA A 941 6.96 -1.09 -27.21
N ASP A 942 7.92 -1.26 -26.29
CA ASP A 942 8.52 -2.56 -25.95
C ASP A 942 8.26 -2.85 -24.45
N PRO A 943 7.19 -3.58 -24.11
CA PRO A 943 6.87 -3.92 -22.74
C PRO A 943 7.93 -4.77 -22.05
N LEU A 944 8.63 -5.65 -22.77
CA LEU A 944 9.63 -6.54 -22.19
C LEU A 944 10.87 -5.74 -21.79
N ASP A 945 11.39 -4.93 -22.70
CA ASP A 945 12.55 -4.07 -22.42
C ASP A 945 12.25 -3.08 -21.28
N ALA A 946 11.07 -2.46 -21.30
CA ALA A 946 10.63 -1.55 -20.23
C ALA A 946 10.58 -2.24 -18.85
N LEU A 947 10.02 -3.46 -18.77
CA LEU A 947 10.01 -4.25 -17.53
C LEU A 947 11.42 -4.63 -17.06
N LEU A 948 12.31 -5.01 -17.98
CA LEU A 948 13.68 -5.42 -17.66
C LEU A 948 14.55 -4.26 -17.16
N ARG A 949 14.21 -3.00 -17.48
CA ARG A 949 14.88 -1.80 -16.95
C ARG A 949 14.46 -1.41 -15.52
N LEU A 950 13.31 -1.86 -15.03
CA LEU A 950 12.79 -1.42 -13.72
C LEU A 950 13.70 -1.86 -12.56
N GLY A 951 14.19 -0.90 -11.77
CA GLY A 951 15.09 -1.17 -10.63
C GLY A 951 16.55 -1.38 -11.02
N ALA A 952 16.95 -1.07 -12.26
CA ALA A 952 18.33 -1.23 -12.73
C ALA A 952 19.32 -0.31 -12.02
N GLU A 953 18.87 0.84 -11.51
CA GLU A 953 19.65 1.77 -10.68
C GLU A 953 20.11 1.15 -9.35
N ARG A 954 19.35 0.16 -8.83
CA ARG A 954 19.64 -0.53 -7.56
C ARG A 954 20.15 -1.97 -7.75
N TYR A 955 19.78 -2.63 -8.85
CA TYR A 955 20.13 -4.03 -9.13
C TYR A 955 20.64 -4.24 -10.56
N PRO A 956 21.70 -3.51 -11.02
CA PRO A 956 22.13 -3.52 -12.41
C PRO A 956 22.56 -4.92 -12.89
N THR A 957 23.37 -5.62 -12.09
CA THR A 957 23.83 -6.98 -12.39
C THR A 957 22.67 -7.96 -12.55
N ARG A 958 21.66 -7.88 -11.68
CA ARG A 958 20.47 -8.74 -11.76
C ARG A 958 19.70 -8.51 -13.06
N CYS A 959 19.47 -7.24 -13.42
CA CYS A 959 18.75 -6.88 -14.63
C CYS A 959 19.50 -7.33 -15.89
N ALA A 960 20.83 -7.26 -15.89
CA ALA A 960 21.67 -7.79 -16.95
C ALA A 960 21.60 -9.33 -17.07
N THR A 961 21.70 -10.06 -15.95
CA THR A 961 21.54 -11.52 -15.93
C THR A 961 20.17 -11.95 -16.42
N LEU A 962 19.10 -11.30 -15.94
CA LEU A 962 17.72 -11.61 -16.31
C LEU A 962 17.47 -11.43 -17.82
N ARG A 963 17.96 -10.31 -18.39
CA ARG A 963 17.93 -10.05 -19.84
C ARG A 963 18.69 -11.12 -20.62
N SER A 964 19.94 -11.40 -20.22
CA SER A 964 20.79 -12.40 -20.87
C SER A 964 20.13 -13.79 -20.95
N GLU A 965 19.55 -14.25 -19.83
CA GLU A 965 18.90 -15.56 -19.76
C GLU A 965 17.56 -15.61 -20.50
N ILE A 966 16.74 -14.55 -20.45
CA ILE A 966 15.51 -14.47 -21.26
C ILE A 966 15.85 -14.48 -22.75
N ASP A 967 16.81 -13.67 -23.20
CA ASP A 967 17.21 -13.62 -24.62
C ASP A 967 17.83 -14.94 -25.10
N LYS A 968 18.60 -15.61 -24.24
CA LYS A 968 19.14 -16.96 -24.49
C LYS A 968 18.03 -17.99 -24.66
N LEU A 969 17.03 -18.01 -23.77
CA LEU A 969 15.89 -18.94 -23.87
C LEU A 969 14.99 -18.60 -25.08
N ARG A 970 14.78 -17.32 -25.40
CA ARG A 970 14.06 -16.89 -26.62
C ARG A 970 14.78 -17.33 -27.89
N ARG A 971 16.11 -17.15 -28.00
CA ARG A 971 16.93 -17.67 -29.12
C ARG A 971 16.85 -19.19 -29.25
N GLN A 972 16.72 -19.91 -28.14
CA GLN A 972 16.53 -21.38 -28.14
C GLN A 972 15.08 -21.81 -28.40
N GLY A 973 14.13 -20.88 -28.57
CA GLY A 973 12.71 -21.19 -28.74
C GLY A 973 12.03 -21.77 -27.49
N ARG A 974 12.63 -21.56 -26.31
CA ARG A 974 12.17 -22.05 -25.00
C ARG A 974 11.36 -21.01 -24.21
N LEU A 975 11.42 -19.75 -24.62
CA LEU A 975 10.52 -18.66 -24.24
C LEU A 975 10.12 -17.88 -25.52
N GLY A 976 9.10 -17.04 -25.45
CA GLY A 976 8.54 -16.23 -26.54
C GLY A 976 7.47 -16.93 -27.39
N ARG A 977 7.16 -18.20 -27.10
CA ARG A 977 6.31 -19.06 -27.94
C ARG A 977 4.99 -19.46 -27.31
N LEU A 978 4.90 -19.42 -25.98
CA LEU A 978 3.66 -19.75 -25.28
C LEU A 978 3.04 -18.48 -24.71
N VAL A 979 1.71 -18.51 -24.58
CA VAL A 979 0.96 -17.50 -23.85
C VAL A 979 0.36 -18.12 -22.60
N PHE A 980 0.14 -17.30 -21.59
CA PHE A 980 -0.39 -17.76 -20.31
C PHE A 980 -1.92 -17.80 -20.31
N ASP A 981 -2.50 -18.94 -19.96
CA ASP A 981 -3.94 -19.11 -19.66
C ASP A 981 -4.12 -19.02 -18.14
N ALA A 982 -4.62 -17.86 -17.68
CA ALA A 982 -4.77 -17.54 -16.26
C ALA A 982 -5.92 -18.29 -15.58
N ALA A 983 -6.88 -18.81 -16.36
CA ALA A 983 -7.99 -19.63 -15.86
C ALA A 983 -7.54 -21.07 -15.61
N ARG A 984 -6.73 -21.64 -16.50
CA ARG A 984 -6.13 -22.99 -16.36
C ARG A 984 -4.82 -23.00 -15.56
N THR A 985 -4.21 -21.84 -15.31
CA THR A 985 -2.84 -21.70 -14.77
C THR A 985 -1.86 -22.55 -15.60
N ALA A 986 -1.95 -22.40 -16.92
CA ALA A 986 -1.27 -23.23 -17.89
C ALA A 986 -0.64 -22.41 -19.02
N TRP A 987 0.33 -23.00 -19.68
CA TRP A 987 0.97 -22.43 -20.87
C TRP A 987 0.35 -23.06 -22.11
N VAL A 988 -0.17 -22.23 -23.01
CA VAL A 988 -0.78 -22.67 -24.27
C VAL A 988 0.03 -22.12 -25.44
N ALA A 989 0.01 -22.82 -26.58
CA ALA A 989 0.68 -22.33 -27.78
C ALA A 989 0.12 -20.96 -28.18
N ARG A 990 1.00 -20.00 -28.48
CA ARG A 990 0.61 -18.76 -29.14
C ARG A 990 -0.01 -19.14 -30.48
N LEU A 991 -1.31 -18.89 -30.65
CA LEU A 991 -1.96 -19.10 -31.94
C LEU A 991 -1.37 -18.10 -32.92
N ASP A 992 -0.64 -18.59 -33.93
CA ASP A 992 -0.26 -17.78 -35.08
C ASP A 992 -1.54 -17.38 -35.81
N VAL A 993 -1.89 -16.10 -35.70
CA VAL A 993 -2.91 -15.48 -36.54
C VAL A 993 -2.22 -15.03 -37.82
N SER A 994 -2.09 -15.96 -38.76
CA SER A 994 -1.75 -15.72 -40.16
C SER A 994 -3.00 -15.47 -40.98
#